data_AF-A0AAJ6TJP3-F1
#
_entry.id   AF-A0AAJ6TJP3-F1
#
_cell.length_a   1.000
_cell.length_b   1.000
_cell.length_c   1.000
_cell.angle_alpha   90.00
_cell.angle_beta   90.00
_cell.angle_gamma   90.00
#
_symmetry.space_group_name_H-M   'P 1'
#
loop_
_entity.id
_entity.type
_entity.pdbx_description
1 polymer ?
#
loop_
_entity_poly.entity_id
_entity_poly.type
_entity_poly.pdbx_seq_one_letter_code
_entity_poly.pdbx_strand_id
1 'polypeptide(L)'
;MNSTLSILSSPYISKFNPSLFPPLPQTLGFYCLQNPKPKPKPKPRSFNSFRLLSFSNSPNSLIPAESQLSDADNDEEEEYEDDDDEDEDEEEDEAADEYDDISEAIEEETETEISVDASSSEVSNWRKESKWQRVEKLCNEVKEFGNEIIDANELASIYDFRIDKFQRLAIEAFLKGSSVVVSAPTSSGKTLIAEAAAVATVARGRRIFYTTPLKALSNQKFRDFRKTFGDENVGLLTGDSAINKDAQVLIMTTEILRNMLYQSIGMVSSGSGLFHVDVIVLDEVHFLSDISRGTVWEEIIIYCPKEVQLICLSATVKNPDELSGWIREVHGETELVTSSRRPVPLTWHFSTRHSLYPLLDEKRKHMNRKLSLNYLQLSASRVKSYKDDGSRRRNSRKRGSNMGFDSIGNMSEEPLSKNDISRIRRSQVPQVVDTLAQLKARDMLPAIWFIFNRRGCDAAVQYLEGCRLLDECEASEVELALKRFSVQNPDAVRETAVKGLLRGVAAHHAGCLPLWKSFIEELFQRGLIKVVFATETLAAGINMPARTAVISSLSRRSSSGRIPLSPNELFQMAGRAGRRGIDERGHVVLVQASNEGAEECCKLLFAGLEPLVSQFTASYGMVLNLLAGAKITRRSNESNEMKVLQAGRTLKEARKLVEKSFGTYIGSNVMLASKEELAKIQKEIEMLTSETSDDAIDRKSRKILSDGAYKEIAILQEQLREEKRLRTELRRKMETKRLNALKILLKELGNDRLPFLCLKYKDSEGVEHSVPAVYLGNADSFDGSKFKNMVSDIDSLAQTVASIELNVSEVETHKDVEPSYHVALGSDNSWYLFTEKWIKTVYKTGLPNVALSLGDDLPHEVMWMLLDREEKQWEKLAESELGGLWYMEGSFETWSWSLNVPVLNSLSEIDEVLHMSQAYHDAVESYKDQRNKVARLKKTIARTEGFKEYKRILDWKNFTEDKIKRLKMRSNRLRERLQEIEPSGWKEFLKISNVVHESRALDINTQVIFPLGETAAAIRGENELWLAMVLRSRILLDLKPGQLAAVCASVVSEGIKVRAWENNNYIYEPSSAVINVINILNEQRSNLSKLQEKHGVEITCCLDSQFSGMVEAWAAGLTWKEMMMDCAMDDGDLARLLRRTIDILAQIPKLPDIDPVLQSNAKTASSIMDRPPISELTG
;
A
#
# COMPACT_ATOMS: atom_id res chain seq x y z
N MET A 1 12.05 48.18 46.91
CA MET A 1 11.61 47.99 48.32
C MET A 1 11.76 46.51 48.58
N ASN A 2 12.70 46.03 49.39
CA ASN A 2 12.89 46.26 50.84
C ASN A 2 11.73 45.63 51.65
N SER A 3 11.94 44.82 52.69
CA SER A 3 13.17 44.14 53.18
C SER A 3 12.87 43.33 54.45
N THR A 4 13.41 42.11 54.57
CA THR A 4 14.05 41.50 55.77
C THR A 4 14.64 40.13 55.33
N LEU A 5 15.88 39.71 55.61
CA LEU A 5 16.76 39.70 56.80
C LEU A 5 16.46 38.61 57.85
N SER A 6 17.53 38.09 58.47
CA SER A 6 17.68 36.71 58.96
C SER A 6 18.50 36.62 60.27
N ILE A 7 19.15 35.47 60.56
CA ILE A 7 20.03 35.16 61.74
C ILE A 7 19.22 34.92 63.04
N LEU A 8 19.49 34.00 64.00
CA LEU A 8 20.54 32.99 64.32
C LEU A 8 19.94 31.55 64.24
N SER A 9 20.60 30.37 64.11
CA SER A 9 22.00 29.86 64.13
C SER A 9 22.58 29.27 65.44
N SER A 10 22.56 27.93 65.60
CA SER A 10 23.38 27.08 66.53
C SER A 10 23.45 25.62 65.97
N PRO A 11 24.42 24.75 66.30
CA PRO A 11 25.50 24.46 65.33
C PRO A 11 25.84 22.98 65.01
N TYR A 12 26.53 22.80 63.86
CA TYR A 12 27.56 21.81 63.44
C TYR A 12 27.73 20.42 64.15
N ILE A 13 28.22 19.33 63.53
CA ILE A 13 28.23 18.73 62.16
C ILE A 13 29.15 17.47 62.16
N SER A 14 28.83 16.43 61.35
CA SER A 14 29.69 15.24 61.02
C SER A 14 29.90 14.16 62.13
N LYS A 15 30.26 12.87 61.87
CA LYS A 15 30.70 12.16 60.63
C LYS A 15 30.55 10.60 60.75
N PHE A 16 30.24 9.91 59.65
CA PHE A 16 30.58 8.52 59.20
C PHE A 16 30.88 7.33 60.17
N ASN A 17 30.21 6.17 59.92
CA ASN A 17 30.69 4.74 59.75
C ASN A 17 31.76 4.08 60.69
N PRO A 18 31.98 2.72 60.70
CA PRO A 18 31.30 1.59 59.99
C PRO A 18 30.97 0.30 60.84
N SER A 19 30.24 -0.66 60.21
CA SER A 19 30.35 -2.16 60.33
C SER A 19 30.20 -2.94 61.66
N LEU A 20 29.66 -4.18 61.60
CA LEU A 20 30.12 -5.35 62.39
C LEU A 20 29.55 -6.72 61.91
N PHE A 21 30.31 -7.79 62.18
CA PHE A 21 30.14 -9.27 61.99
C PHE A 21 31.17 -9.93 62.97
N PRO A 22 31.28 -11.27 63.20
CA PRO A 22 30.43 -12.42 62.87
C PRO A 22 30.01 -13.18 64.17
N PRO A 23 29.91 -14.55 64.25
CA PRO A 23 31.11 -15.42 64.31
C PRO A 23 31.01 -16.76 63.53
N LEU A 24 32.10 -17.54 63.55
CA LEU A 24 32.28 -18.89 62.99
C LEU A 24 32.56 -19.93 64.09
N PRO A 25 32.49 -21.24 63.78
CA PRO A 25 33.47 -22.19 64.30
C PRO A 25 34.27 -22.91 63.18
N GLN A 26 35.42 -23.48 63.54
CA GLN A 26 36.36 -24.19 62.65
C GLN A 26 36.79 -25.54 63.23
N THR A 27 37.65 -26.27 62.48
CA THR A 27 38.48 -27.45 62.86
C THR A 27 37.76 -28.80 62.81
N LEU A 28 38.39 -29.96 62.52
CA LEU A 28 39.69 -30.34 61.91
C LEU A 28 39.59 -31.86 61.56
N GLY A 29 40.39 -32.40 60.63
CA GLY A 29 40.55 -33.88 60.52
C GLY A 29 40.97 -34.44 59.16
N PHE A 30 42.10 -35.17 59.14
CA PHE A 30 42.59 -35.94 57.99
C PHE A 30 41.96 -37.35 57.95
N TYR A 31 41.76 -37.93 56.76
CA TYR A 31 42.68 -38.96 56.22
C TYR A 31 42.37 -39.31 54.75
N CYS A 32 43.43 -39.57 53.99
CA CYS A 32 43.39 -40.23 52.68
C CYS A 32 43.82 -41.68 52.86
N LEU A 33 43.21 -42.65 52.15
CA LEU A 33 43.85 -43.95 51.87
C LEU A 33 43.22 -44.68 50.65
N GLN A 34 44.11 -45.09 49.73
CA GLN A 34 44.05 -46.28 48.86
C GLN A 34 42.89 -46.53 47.84
N ASN A 35 43.26 -46.29 46.58
CA ASN A 35 43.04 -47.19 45.42
C ASN A 35 43.27 -48.69 45.77
N PRO A 36 42.63 -49.68 45.10
CA PRO A 36 42.99 -49.94 43.69
C PRO A 36 41.92 -50.49 42.70
N LYS A 37 42.22 -50.21 41.42
CA LYS A 37 42.13 -51.05 40.19
C LYS A 37 41.91 -52.58 40.39
N PRO A 38 41.32 -53.32 39.41
CA PRO A 38 41.59 -53.14 37.96
C PRO A 38 40.43 -53.33 36.96
N LYS A 39 40.73 -53.07 35.68
CA LYS A 39 39.98 -53.51 34.48
C LYS A 39 40.51 -54.89 34.02
N PRO A 40 39.81 -55.62 33.13
CA PRO A 40 40.30 -55.60 31.76
C PRO A 40 39.24 -55.58 30.63
N LYS A 41 39.77 -55.31 29.42
CA LYS A 41 39.21 -55.44 28.05
C LYS A 41 39.13 -56.95 27.66
N PRO A 42 38.36 -57.41 26.63
CA PRO A 42 38.66 -57.08 25.22
C PRO A 42 37.50 -56.98 24.19
N LYS A 43 37.77 -56.26 23.08
CA LYS A 43 37.25 -56.58 21.73
C LYS A 43 38.19 -57.62 21.11
N PRO A 44 37.73 -58.51 20.22
CA PRO A 44 37.98 -58.23 18.79
C PRO A 44 36.91 -58.73 17.79
N ARG A 45 36.95 -58.16 16.58
CA ARG A 45 36.72 -58.77 15.23
C ARG A 45 35.48 -59.70 15.04
N SER A 46 34.42 -59.28 14.34
CA SER A 46 34.28 -58.98 12.89
C SER A 46 34.13 -60.20 11.97
N PHE A 47 33.18 -60.16 11.03
CA PHE A 47 33.40 -60.63 9.65
C PHE A 47 32.41 -59.97 8.66
N ASN A 48 32.82 -59.84 7.40
CA ASN A 48 32.01 -59.34 6.28
C ASN A 48 31.42 -60.53 5.49
N SER A 49 30.27 -60.33 4.84
CA SER A 49 30.00 -60.92 3.52
C SER A 49 28.80 -60.27 2.79
N PHE A 50 29.06 -59.83 1.56
CA PHE A 50 28.24 -59.58 0.35
C PHE A 50 26.69 -59.49 0.43
N ARG A 51 25.99 -58.52 -0.21
CA ARG A 51 25.98 -57.97 -1.61
C ARG A 51 25.30 -58.86 -2.67
N LEU A 52 24.75 -58.16 -3.69
CA LEU A 52 24.00 -58.60 -4.89
C LEU A 52 22.47 -58.65 -4.66
N LEU A 53 21.60 -58.40 -5.65
CA LEU A 53 21.76 -58.45 -7.12
C LEU A 53 21.42 -57.13 -7.88
N SER A 54 21.50 -57.17 -9.21
CA SER A 54 21.28 -56.08 -10.17
C SER A 54 20.32 -56.48 -11.31
N PHE A 55 19.69 -55.48 -11.94
CA PHE A 55 19.02 -55.43 -13.26
C PHE A 55 19.03 -56.66 -14.19
N SER A 56 17.89 -56.94 -14.85
CA SER A 56 17.69 -56.63 -16.30
C SER A 56 16.29 -56.98 -16.88
N ASN A 57 15.80 -56.09 -17.76
CA ASN A 57 15.09 -56.27 -19.04
C ASN A 57 13.79 -57.13 -19.22
N SER A 58 12.67 -56.45 -19.56
CA SER A 58 11.78 -56.60 -20.77
C SER A 58 11.16 -57.97 -21.21
N PRO A 59 10.11 -58.01 -22.09
CA PRO A 59 8.93 -57.15 -22.26
C PRO A 59 7.60 -57.95 -22.54
N ASN A 60 6.53 -57.23 -22.97
CA ASN A 60 5.41 -57.66 -23.84
C ASN A 60 4.21 -58.54 -23.35
N SER A 61 3.02 -57.98 -23.64
CA SER A 61 1.85 -58.59 -24.35
C SER A 61 0.65 -59.25 -23.61
N LEU A 62 -0.57 -58.81 -24.04
CA LEU A 62 -1.88 -59.50 -24.15
C LEU A 62 -2.58 -60.01 -22.85
N ILE A 63 -3.78 -59.55 -22.43
CA ILE A 63 -5.15 -59.75 -23.02
C ILE A 63 -5.48 -61.26 -23.23
N PRO A 64 -6.63 -61.85 -22.79
CA PRO A 64 -7.92 -61.27 -22.35
C PRO A 64 -8.54 -61.91 -21.05
N ALA A 65 -9.84 -61.63 -20.80
CA ALA A 65 -10.88 -62.55 -20.27
C ALA A 65 -10.85 -62.99 -18.79
N GLU A 66 -11.95 -63.46 -18.17
CA GLU A 66 -13.40 -63.13 -18.19
C GLU A 66 -14.11 -64.02 -17.15
N SER A 67 -14.98 -63.46 -16.29
CA SER A 67 -16.05 -64.16 -15.52
C SER A 67 -16.76 -63.10 -14.65
N GLN A 68 -17.85 -62.43 -15.04
CA GLN A 68 -19.20 -62.90 -15.42
C GLN A 68 -19.95 -63.70 -14.33
N LEU A 69 -21.26 -63.38 -14.24
CA LEU A 69 -22.36 -64.04 -13.51
C LEU A 69 -22.34 -63.91 -11.97
N SER A 70 -23.46 -63.67 -11.28
CA SER A 70 -24.84 -63.40 -11.78
C SER A 70 -25.74 -62.76 -10.70
N ASP A 71 -26.46 -61.71 -11.09
CA ASP A 71 -27.92 -61.53 -11.04
C ASP A 71 -28.70 -61.86 -9.76
N ALA A 72 -29.56 -60.91 -9.33
CA ALA A 72 -30.94 -61.14 -8.89
C ALA A 72 -31.66 -59.79 -8.66
N ASP A 73 -32.47 -59.40 -9.64
CA ASP A 73 -33.21 -58.15 -9.72
C ASP A 73 -34.39 -58.02 -8.73
N ASN A 74 -34.81 -56.77 -8.50
CA ASN A 74 -36.19 -56.22 -8.57
C ASN A 74 -36.14 -54.80 -7.94
N ASP A 75 -36.45 -53.70 -8.63
CA ASP A 75 -37.71 -53.29 -9.31
C ASP A 75 -38.83 -53.03 -8.28
N GLU A 76 -39.64 -51.95 -8.32
CA GLU A 76 -40.02 -50.95 -9.35
C GLU A 76 -40.15 -49.54 -8.69
N GLU A 77 -39.83 -48.39 -9.33
CA GLU A 77 -40.66 -47.45 -10.17
C GLU A 77 -41.76 -46.65 -9.38
N GLU A 78 -42.35 -45.50 -9.77
CA GLU A 78 -42.32 -44.53 -10.92
C GLU A 78 -42.25 -43.07 -10.32
N GLU A 79 -42.45 -41.86 -10.89
CA GLU A 79 -42.99 -41.23 -12.14
C GLU A 79 -42.04 -40.04 -12.61
N TYR A 80 -42.43 -39.22 -13.61
CA TYR A 80 -41.60 -38.16 -14.28
C TYR A 80 -42.05 -36.69 -13.95
N GLU A 81 -41.69 -35.55 -14.59
CA GLU A 81 -41.52 -35.11 -16.01
C GLU A 81 -40.17 -34.36 -16.29
N ASP A 82 -39.40 -34.81 -17.31
CA ASP A 82 -38.80 -34.16 -18.52
C ASP A 82 -38.46 -32.64 -18.54
N ASP A 83 -37.38 -32.06 -19.12
CA ASP A 83 -36.42 -32.33 -20.25
C ASP A 83 -36.59 -31.38 -21.49
N ASP A 84 -35.64 -31.48 -22.43
CA ASP A 84 -35.45 -30.79 -23.74
C ASP A 84 -35.05 -29.28 -23.80
N ASP A 85 -34.15 -28.81 -24.69
CA ASP A 85 -32.91 -29.40 -25.27
C ASP A 85 -32.06 -28.33 -26.03
N GLU A 86 -30.98 -28.77 -26.69
CA GLU A 86 -30.17 -28.16 -27.79
C GLU A 86 -29.11 -27.08 -27.44
N ASP A 87 -27.83 -27.50 -27.51
CA ASP A 87 -26.60 -26.69 -27.58
C ASP A 87 -26.15 -26.42 -29.04
N GLU A 88 -25.28 -25.41 -29.28
CA GLU A 88 -24.32 -25.44 -30.40
C GLU A 88 -23.05 -24.58 -30.09
N ASP A 89 -21.93 -25.29 -29.97
CA ASP A 89 -20.50 -25.00 -29.85
C ASP A 89 -19.90 -23.58 -30.08
N GLU A 90 -18.91 -23.23 -29.24
CA GLU A 90 -17.59 -22.69 -29.66
C GLU A 90 -16.54 -22.92 -28.53
N GLU A 91 -15.42 -23.60 -28.82
CA GLU A 91 -14.42 -24.07 -27.82
C GLU A 91 -13.21 -23.10 -27.65
N GLU A 92 -12.63 -23.04 -26.44
CA GLU A 92 -11.28 -22.51 -26.18
C GLU A 92 -10.39 -23.57 -25.49
N ASP A 93 -9.21 -23.86 -26.06
CA ASP A 93 -8.28 -24.91 -25.60
C ASP A 93 -7.57 -24.58 -24.26
N GLU A 94 -7.74 -25.43 -23.22
CA GLU A 94 -6.83 -25.50 -22.07
C GLU A 94 -5.73 -26.56 -22.28
N ALA A 95 -4.51 -26.12 -22.60
CA ALA A 95 -3.35 -27.01 -22.67
C ALA A 95 -2.68 -27.21 -21.29
N ALA A 96 -2.66 -28.45 -20.79
CA ALA A 96 -1.94 -28.86 -19.58
C ALA A 96 -1.05 -30.10 -19.85
N ASP A 97 0.19 -30.08 -19.39
CA ASP A 97 1.16 -31.16 -19.61
C ASP A 97 0.82 -32.44 -18.79
N GLU A 98 0.93 -33.62 -19.41
CA GLU A 98 1.69 -34.75 -18.85
C GLU A 98 2.10 -35.77 -19.95
N TYR A 99 2.97 -36.72 -19.60
CA TYR A 99 3.86 -37.49 -20.48
C TYR A 99 3.20 -38.61 -21.32
N ASP A 100 3.85 -38.96 -22.43
CA ASP A 100 4.15 -40.38 -22.73
C ASP A 100 5.47 -40.53 -23.52
N ASP A 101 6.20 -41.64 -23.31
CA ASP A 101 7.31 -42.11 -24.18
C ASP A 101 6.70 -43.10 -25.22
N ILE A 102 7.23 -43.29 -26.43
CA ILE A 102 8.33 -44.24 -26.75
C ILE A 102 8.59 -44.20 -28.28
N SER A 103 9.87 -44.30 -28.68
CA SER A 103 10.50 -44.85 -29.93
C SER A 103 9.65 -45.17 -31.20
N GLU A 104 10.17 -45.18 -32.44
CA GLU A 104 11.54 -45.08 -32.97
C GLU A 104 11.50 -44.83 -34.49
N ALA A 105 12.36 -43.97 -35.03
CA ALA A 105 12.72 -43.96 -36.46
C ALA A 105 14.07 -43.24 -36.63
N ILE A 106 15.07 -43.93 -37.17
CA ILE A 106 16.45 -43.46 -37.31
C ILE A 106 16.69 -43.01 -38.75
N GLU A 107 17.24 -41.81 -38.93
CA GLU A 107 18.24 -41.54 -39.97
C GLU A 107 19.44 -40.82 -39.33
N GLU A 108 20.64 -41.10 -39.83
CA GLU A 108 21.91 -40.75 -39.19
C GLU A 108 22.51 -39.48 -39.79
N GLU A 109 22.89 -38.49 -38.96
CA GLU A 109 24.02 -37.61 -39.27
C GLU A 109 25.00 -37.60 -38.09
N THR A 110 26.29 -37.66 -38.40
CA THR A 110 27.31 -38.22 -37.50
C THR A 110 27.96 -37.19 -36.58
N GLU A 111 28.14 -37.55 -35.30
CA GLU A 111 29.08 -36.85 -34.41
C GLU A 111 30.51 -36.96 -34.96
N THR A 112 31.10 -35.85 -35.40
CA THR A 112 32.54 -35.78 -35.65
C THR A 112 33.29 -35.47 -34.35
N GLU A 113 33.91 -36.50 -33.75
CA GLU A 113 34.82 -36.32 -32.62
C GLU A 113 35.96 -35.36 -33.00
N ILE A 114 36.00 -34.15 -32.41
CA ILE A 114 37.20 -33.32 -32.43
C ILE A 114 38.03 -33.68 -31.20
N SER A 115 39.07 -34.48 -31.41
CA SER A 115 40.03 -34.88 -30.38
C SER A 115 40.83 -33.66 -29.88
N VAL A 116 40.57 -33.22 -28.65
CA VAL A 116 41.36 -32.19 -27.96
C VAL A 116 42.15 -32.81 -26.80
N ASP A 117 43.10 -33.68 -27.13
CA ASP A 117 44.01 -34.28 -26.15
C ASP A 117 45.31 -33.45 -26.02
N ALA A 118 45.14 -32.21 -25.54
CA ALA A 118 46.21 -31.27 -25.22
C ALA A 118 45.78 -30.24 -24.15
N SER A 119 46.77 -29.61 -23.51
CA SER A 119 46.64 -28.41 -22.64
C SER A 119 45.56 -28.40 -21.54
N SER A 120 45.41 -29.50 -20.79
CA SER A 120 44.78 -29.49 -19.45
C SER A 120 45.41 -28.49 -18.45
N SER A 121 46.57 -27.92 -18.80
CA SER A 121 47.20 -26.75 -18.18
C SER A 121 46.45 -25.43 -18.36
N GLU A 122 45.81 -25.17 -19.50
CA GLU A 122 45.21 -23.86 -19.81
C GLU A 122 43.89 -23.64 -19.05
N VAL A 123 43.13 -24.72 -18.84
CA VAL A 123 41.94 -24.75 -17.98
C VAL A 123 42.29 -24.50 -16.49
N SER A 124 43.59 -24.44 -16.13
CA SER A 124 44.06 -24.03 -14.80
C SER A 124 44.42 -22.53 -14.67
N ASN A 125 44.54 -21.79 -15.79
CA ASN A 125 44.91 -20.37 -15.80
C ASN A 125 43.70 -19.42 -15.79
N TRP A 126 42.61 -19.73 -16.52
CA TRP A 126 41.45 -18.82 -16.61
C TRP A 126 40.85 -18.42 -15.24
N ARG A 127 40.96 -19.30 -14.24
CA ARG A 127 40.49 -19.07 -12.86
C ARG A 127 41.38 -18.14 -12.01
N LYS A 128 42.53 -17.68 -12.53
CA LYS A 128 43.45 -16.77 -11.82
C LYS A 128 43.40 -15.34 -12.33
N GLU A 129 42.87 -15.14 -13.54
CA GLU A 129 42.77 -13.82 -14.15
C GLU A 129 41.60 -13.03 -13.55
N SER A 130 41.88 -11.81 -13.12
CA SER A 130 40.88 -10.94 -12.50
C SER A 130 39.91 -10.41 -13.57
N LYS A 131 38.64 -10.24 -13.22
CA LYS A 131 37.59 -9.78 -14.15
C LYS A 131 37.95 -8.49 -14.90
N TRP A 132 38.63 -7.55 -14.22
CA TRP A 132 39.18 -6.34 -14.83
C TRP A 132 40.16 -6.61 -15.99
N GLN A 133 41.04 -7.62 -15.87
CA GLN A 133 42.00 -7.98 -16.92
C GLN A 133 41.28 -8.56 -18.14
N ARG A 134 40.20 -9.33 -17.95
CA ARG A 134 39.34 -9.82 -19.04
C ARG A 134 38.63 -8.67 -19.78
N VAL A 135 38.16 -7.67 -19.05
CA VAL A 135 37.57 -6.45 -19.63
C VAL A 135 38.63 -5.64 -20.38
N GLU A 136 39.83 -5.47 -19.83
CA GLU A 136 40.96 -4.79 -20.49
C GLU A 136 41.38 -5.49 -21.79
N LYS A 137 41.42 -6.84 -21.79
CA LYS A 137 41.68 -7.66 -22.98
C LYS A 137 40.65 -7.39 -24.09
N LEU A 138 39.35 -7.48 -23.79
CA LEU A 138 38.29 -7.16 -24.77
C LEU A 138 38.38 -5.70 -25.25
N CYS A 139 38.69 -4.77 -24.35
CA CYS A 139 38.91 -3.36 -24.71
C CYS A 139 40.14 -3.13 -25.60
N ASN A 140 41.06 -4.08 -25.72
CA ASN A 140 42.19 -4.01 -26.64
C ASN A 140 41.85 -4.72 -27.97
N GLU A 141 41.17 -5.87 -27.92
CA GLU A 141 40.67 -6.58 -29.10
C GLU A 141 39.72 -5.69 -29.93
N VAL A 142 38.82 -4.94 -29.29
CA VAL A 142 37.93 -3.98 -29.96
C VAL A 142 38.68 -2.77 -30.54
N LYS A 143 39.85 -2.38 -30.00
CA LYS A 143 40.70 -1.33 -30.60
C LYS A 143 41.47 -1.82 -31.82
N GLU A 144 41.87 -3.09 -31.84
CA GLU A 144 42.65 -3.68 -32.94
C GLU A 144 41.76 -4.11 -34.12
N PHE A 145 40.57 -4.65 -33.83
CA PHE A 145 39.71 -5.28 -34.83
C PHE A 145 38.33 -4.61 -35.04
N GLY A 146 37.89 -3.73 -34.12
CA GLY A 146 36.69 -2.90 -34.27
C GLY A 146 35.45 -3.34 -33.47
N ASN A 147 34.39 -2.54 -33.57
CA ASN A 147 33.18 -2.65 -32.74
C ASN A 147 32.25 -3.83 -33.06
N GLU A 148 32.37 -4.43 -34.25
CA GLU A 148 31.45 -5.47 -34.76
C GLU A 148 31.66 -6.84 -34.11
N ILE A 149 32.76 -7.01 -33.38
CA ILE A 149 33.15 -8.25 -32.70
C ILE A 149 32.33 -8.53 -31.43
N ILE A 150 31.89 -7.48 -30.73
CA ILE A 150 31.21 -7.59 -29.43
C ILE A 150 29.85 -8.29 -29.56
N ASP A 151 29.84 -9.61 -29.35
CA ASP A 151 28.63 -10.44 -29.36
C ASP A 151 28.21 -10.89 -27.95
N ALA A 152 27.07 -11.58 -27.86
CA ALA A 152 26.53 -12.06 -26.58
C ALA A 152 27.31 -13.25 -25.97
N ASN A 153 28.16 -13.93 -26.75
CA ASN A 153 29.01 -15.04 -26.30
C ASN A 153 30.35 -14.52 -25.75
N GLU A 154 30.95 -13.51 -26.37
CA GLU A 154 32.14 -12.82 -25.88
C GLU A 154 31.87 -12.12 -24.55
N LEU A 155 30.77 -11.37 -24.46
CA LEU A 155 30.32 -10.77 -23.20
C LEU A 155 30.05 -11.85 -22.14
N ALA A 156 29.57 -13.05 -22.53
CA ALA A 156 29.41 -14.17 -21.61
C ALA A 156 30.75 -14.74 -21.11
N SER A 157 31.81 -14.74 -21.93
CA SER A 157 33.13 -15.29 -21.59
C SER A 157 33.82 -14.59 -20.41
N ILE A 158 33.43 -13.35 -20.11
CA ILE A 158 33.96 -12.55 -19.00
C ILE A 158 33.51 -13.11 -17.64
N TYR A 159 32.40 -13.84 -17.59
CA TYR A 159 31.75 -14.31 -16.36
C TYR A 159 32.05 -15.77 -16.07
N ASP A 160 32.37 -16.11 -14.81
CA ASP A 160 32.69 -17.48 -14.39
C ASP A 160 31.46 -18.42 -14.28
N PHE A 161 30.32 -18.01 -14.84
CA PHE A 161 29.03 -18.71 -14.77
C PHE A 161 28.20 -18.50 -16.03
N ARG A 162 27.35 -19.47 -16.38
CA ARG A 162 26.44 -19.36 -17.53
C ARG A 162 25.38 -18.26 -17.30
N ILE A 163 25.15 -17.47 -18.34
CA ILE A 163 24.12 -16.42 -18.39
C ILE A 163 22.73 -17.05 -18.59
N ASP A 164 21.71 -16.55 -17.89
CA ASP A 164 20.32 -17.03 -18.00
C ASP A 164 19.68 -16.57 -19.32
N LYS A 165 18.74 -17.35 -19.92
CA LYS A 165 18.11 -17.04 -21.23
C LYS A 165 17.60 -15.59 -21.34
N PHE A 166 16.93 -15.07 -20.30
CA PHE A 166 16.41 -13.70 -20.30
C PHE A 166 17.52 -12.63 -20.26
N GLN A 167 18.65 -12.91 -19.58
CA GLN A 167 19.79 -12.01 -19.57
C GLN A 167 20.45 -11.96 -20.95
N ARG A 168 20.58 -13.12 -21.62
CA ARG A 168 21.09 -13.21 -23.00
C ARG A 168 20.22 -12.43 -23.97
N LEU A 169 18.90 -12.64 -23.97
CA LEU A 169 17.97 -11.90 -24.83
C LEU A 169 18.04 -10.39 -24.63
N ALA A 170 18.16 -9.92 -23.38
CA ALA A 170 18.32 -8.50 -23.07
C ALA A 170 19.65 -7.91 -23.57
N ILE A 171 20.74 -8.68 -23.54
CA ILE A 171 22.04 -8.28 -24.10
C ILE A 171 21.97 -8.26 -25.63
N GLU A 172 21.36 -9.26 -26.26
CA GLU A 172 21.18 -9.32 -27.72
C GLU A 172 20.29 -8.18 -28.24
N ALA A 173 19.20 -7.83 -27.54
CA ALA A 173 18.38 -6.66 -27.85
C ALA A 173 19.18 -5.34 -27.76
N PHE A 174 19.93 -5.14 -26.68
CA PHE A 174 20.78 -3.97 -26.51
C PHE A 174 21.86 -3.86 -27.61
N LEU A 175 22.51 -4.97 -27.98
CA LEU A 175 23.57 -4.98 -29.00
C LEU A 175 23.06 -4.61 -30.40
N LYS A 176 21.80 -4.89 -30.73
CA LYS A 176 21.14 -4.44 -31.99
C LYS A 176 20.91 -2.92 -32.06
N GLY A 177 21.00 -2.21 -30.94
CA GLY A 177 20.68 -0.78 -30.84
C GLY A 177 19.33 -0.45 -30.20
N SER A 178 18.51 -1.46 -29.86
CA SER A 178 17.24 -1.26 -29.16
C SER A 178 17.45 -0.73 -27.72
N SER A 179 16.51 0.07 -27.21
CA SER A 179 16.32 0.22 -25.77
C SER A 179 15.70 -1.06 -25.19
N VAL A 180 15.87 -1.34 -23.90
CA VAL A 180 15.45 -2.62 -23.29
C VAL A 180 14.77 -2.40 -21.94
N VAL A 181 13.56 -2.94 -21.78
CA VAL A 181 12.86 -3.06 -20.49
C VAL A 181 13.00 -4.49 -19.97
N VAL A 182 13.46 -4.66 -18.73
CA VAL A 182 13.67 -5.97 -18.10
C VAL A 182 12.82 -6.08 -16.84
N SER A 183 11.75 -6.89 -16.86
CA SER A 183 10.94 -7.19 -15.68
C SER A 183 11.23 -8.61 -15.18
N ALA A 184 11.89 -8.70 -14.02
CA ALA A 184 12.25 -9.97 -13.40
C ALA A 184 12.33 -9.88 -11.86
N PRO A 185 12.11 -10.97 -11.12
CA PRO A 185 12.16 -10.97 -9.66
C PRO A 185 13.47 -10.43 -9.08
N THR A 186 13.40 -9.88 -7.87
CA THR A 186 14.57 -9.62 -7.03
C THR A 186 15.36 -10.92 -6.81
N SER A 187 16.69 -10.79 -6.71
CA SER A 187 17.71 -11.86 -6.78
C SER A 187 17.92 -12.55 -8.16
N SER A 188 17.14 -12.25 -9.20
CA SER A 188 17.30 -12.92 -10.51
C SER A 188 18.56 -12.53 -11.29
N GLY A 189 19.36 -11.57 -10.83
CA GLY A 189 20.63 -11.19 -11.47
C GLY A 189 20.52 -10.10 -12.53
N LYS A 190 19.48 -9.24 -12.50
CA LYS A 190 19.27 -8.13 -13.47
C LYS A 190 20.51 -7.25 -13.69
N THR A 191 21.27 -6.96 -12.63
CA THR A 191 22.51 -6.15 -12.68
C THR A 191 23.53 -6.67 -13.71
N LEU A 192 23.52 -7.97 -14.03
CA LEU A 192 24.40 -8.55 -15.06
C LEU A 192 24.22 -7.88 -16.42
N ILE A 193 22.98 -7.56 -16.80
CA ILE A 193 22.63 -6.98 -18.10
C ILE A 193 23.23 -5.57 -18.21
N ALA A 194 23.10 -4.77 -17.14
CA ALA A 194 23.71 -3.45 -17.06
C ALA A 194 25.24 -3.48 -16.95
N GLU A 195 25.82 -4.51 -16.35
CA GLU A 195 27.29 -4.68 -16.31
C GLU A 195 27.83 -5.11 -17.69
N ALA A 196 27.16 -6.02 -18.40
CA ALA A 196 27.52 -6.42 -19.76
C ALA A 196 27.38 -5.24 -20.75
N ALA A 197 26.31 -4.45 -20.63
CA ALA A 197 26.16 -3.21 -21.39
C ALA A 197 27.26 -2.18 -21.05
N ALA A 198 27.67 -2.07 -19.79
CA ALA A 198 28.79 -1.23 -19.39
C ALA A 198 30.12 -1.70 -20.01
N VAL A 199 30.40 -3.01 -20.03
CA VAL A 199 31.56 -3.58 -20.75
C VAL A 199 31.52 -3.21 -22.23
N ALA A 200 30.42 -3.48 -22.92
CA ALA A 200 30.29 -3.18 -24.35
C ALA A 200 30.46 -1.67 -24.64
N THR A 201 29.92 -0.80 -23.78
CA THR A 201 30.01 0.66 -23.96
C THR A 201 31.43 1.19 -23.70
N VAL A 202 32.11 0.67 -22.67
CA VAL A 202 33.51 0.99 -22.35
C VAL A 202 34.46 0.50 -23.44
N ALA A 203 34.26 -0.73 -23.96
CA ALA A 203 35.06 -1.28 -25.07
C ALA A 203 34.90 -0.47 -26.36
N ARG A 204 33.69 0.03 -26.65
CA ARG A 204 33.41 0.99 -27.73
C ARG A 204 33.98 2.41 -27.49
N GLY A 205 34.63 2.66 -26.35
CA GLY A 205 35.22 3.95 -25.98
C GLY A 205 34.20 5.03 -25.58
N ARG A 206 32.98 4.66 -25.21
CA ARG A 206 31.85 5.55 -24.94
C ARG A 206 31.52 5.64 -23.45
N ARG A 207 30.66 6.60 -23.06
CA ARG A 207 30.23 6.76 -21.66
C ARG A 207 28.88 6.10 -21.40
N ILE A 208 28.75 5.50 -20.22
CA ILE A 208 27.51 4.90 -19.69
C ILE A 208 27.19 5.50 -18.32
N PHE A 209 25.93 5.88 -18.12
CA PHE A 209 25.44 6.38 -16.84
C PHE A 209 24.61 5.29 -16.14
N TYR A 210 24.97 4.94 -14.90
CA TYR A 210 24.22 4.00 -14.08
C TYR A 210 23.44 4.76 -13.00
N THR A 211 22.12 4.85 -13.13
CA THR A 211 21.27 5.54 -12.13
C THR A 211 20.67 4.59 -11.11
N THR A 212 20.41 5.10 -9.91
CA THR A 212 19.88 4.32 -8.78
C THR A 212 18.89 5.14 -7.95
N PRO A 213 17.85 4.52 -7.35
CA PRO A 213 16.93 5.21 -6.44
C PRO A 213 17.57 5.63 -5.11
N LEU A 214 18.67 5.00 -4.67
CA LEU A 214 19.16 5.16 -3.29
C LEU A 214 20.66 5.43 -3.27
N LYS A 215 21.09 6.50 -2.57
CA LYS A 215 22.52 6.83 -2.33
C LYS A 215 23.34 5.63 -1.84
N ALA A 216 22.77 4.80 -0.95
CA ALA A 216 23.40 3.58 -0.47
C ALA A 216 23.64 2.55 -1.59
N LEU A 217 22.71 2.40 -2.53
CA LEU A 217 22.87 1.56 -3.71
C LEU A 217 23.88 2.17 -4.68
N SER A 218 23.89 3.49 -4.88
CA SER A 218 24.92 4.19 -5.67
C SER A 218 26.32 3.89 -5.13
N ASN A 219 26.53 4.03 -3.82
CA ASN A 219 27.81 3.77 -3.16
C ASN A 219 28.20 2.29 -3.22
N GLN A 220 27.23 1.36 -3.11
CA GLN A 220 27.50 -0.07 -3.26
C GLN A 220 27.92 -0.41 -4.70
N LYS A 221 27.17 0.06 -5.71
CA LYS A 221 27.50 -0.14 -7.12
C LYS A 221 28.84 0.50 -7.48
N PHE A 222 29.20 1.65 -6.91
CA PHE A 222 30.53 2.26 -7.07
C PHE A 222 31.66 1.35 -6.59
N ARG A 223 31.51 0.72 -5.42
CA ARG A 223 32.47 -0.26 -4.89
C ARG A 223 32.52 -1.54 -5.73
N ASP A 224 31.41 -1.96 -6.33
CA ASP A 224 31.33 -3.18 -7.14
C ASP A 224 31.89 -2.96 -8.56
N PHE A 225 31.50 -1.89 -9.24
CA PHE A 225 32.00 -1.55 -10.58
C PHE A 225 33.49 -1.22 -10.59
N ARG A 226 34.06 -0.59 -9.55
CA ARG A 226 35.53 -0.38 -9.47
C ARG A 226 36.33 -1.69 -9.52
N LYS A 227 35.77 -2.81 -9.01
CA LYS A 227 36.40 -4.14 -9.11
C LYS A 227 36.35 -4.74 -10.53
N THR A 228 35.38 -4.33 -11.35
CA THR A 228 35.21 -4.80 -12.74
C THR A 228 35.94 -3.90 -13.75
N PHE A 229 35.93 -2.58 -13.56
CA PHE A 229 36.40 -1.61 -14.55
C PHE A 229 37.68 -0.85 -14.16
N GLY A 230 38.16 -1.01 -12.93
CA GLY A 230 39.27 -0.25 -12.37
C GLY A 230 38.85 1.11 -11.79
N ASP A 231 39.75 1.74 -11.05
CA ASP A 231 39.46 2.95 -10.27
C ASP A 231 39.33 4.22 -11.14
N GLU A 232 40.08 4.30 -12.25
CA GLU A 232 40.13 5.48 -13.12
C GLU A 232 38.92 5.57 -14.07
N ASN A 233 38.29 4.43 -14.38
CA ASN A 233 37.17 4.36 -15.33
C ASN A 233 35.79 4.56 -14.69
N VAL A 234 35.71 4.62 -13.35
CA VAL A 234 34.45 4.66 -12.60
C VAL A 234 34.33 5.94 -11.76
N GLY A 235 33.19 6.61 -11.86
CA GLY A 235 32.83 7.81 -11.11
C GLY A 235 31.56 7.67 -10.29
N LEU A 236 31.36 8.61 -9.37
CA LEU A 236 30.18 8.71 -8.50
C LEU A 236 29.69 10.16 -8.42
N LEU A 237 28.40 10.39 -8.71
CA LEU A 237 27.71 11.66 -8.48
C LEU A 237 26.44 11.44 -7.63
N THR A 238 26.50 11.81 -6.36
CA THR A 238 25.30 11.97 -5.52
C THR A 238 24.98 13.47 -5.33
N GLY A 239 24.02 13.81 -4.47
CA GLY A 239 23.81 15.20 -4.05
C GLY A 239 24.99 15.77 -3.22
N ASP A 240 25.77 14.88 -2.59
CA ASP A 240 26.61 15.20 -1.44
C ASP A 240 28.10 14.96 -1.78
N SER A 241 28.35 13.99 -2.67
CA SER A 241 29.66 13.48 -3.04
C SER A 241 29.81 13.43 -4.56
N ALA A 242 30.97 13.88 -5.06
CA ALA A 242 31.30 13.89 -6.49
C ALA A 242 32.74 13.43 -6.71
N ILE A 243 32.90 12.20 -7.20
CA ILE A 243 34.19 11.53 -7.42
C ILE A 243 34.32 11.21 -8.91
N ASN A 244 35.46 11.55 -9.52
CA ASN A 244 35.80 11.21 -10.92
C ASN A 244 34.66 11.47 -11.93
N LYS A 245 34.28 12.74 -12.09
CA LYS A 245 33.09 13.15 -12.89
C LYS A 245 33.17 12.78 -14.36
N ASP A 246 34.38 12.67 -14.88
CA ASP A 246 34.69 12.54 -16.30
C ASP A 246 34.92 11.08 -16.72
N ALA A 247 34.80 10.15 -15.75
CA ALA A 247 34.82 8.70 -15.92
C ALA A 247 33.91 8.19 -17.05
N GLN A 248 34.29 7.08 -17.69
CA GLN A 248 33.46 6.40 -18.68
C GLN A 248 32.19 5.79 -18.07
N VAL A 249 32.33 5.14 -16.91
CA VAL A 249 31.18 4.61 -16.14
C VAL A 249 30.86 5.58 -15.00
N LEU A 250 29.73 6.29 -15.10
CA LEU A 250 29.35 7.30 -14.10
C LEU A 250 28.09 6.86 -13.34
N ILE A 251 28.25 6.57 -12.05
CA ILE A 251 27.16 6.09 -11.19
C ILE A 251 26.53 7.26 -10.44
N MET A 252 25.19 7.36 -10.43
CA MET A 252 24.49 8.50 -9.83
C MET A 252 23.10 8.16 -9.27
N THR A 253 22.48 9.12 -8.57
CA THR A 253 21.04 9.03 -8.26
C THR A 253 20.20 9.58 -9.41
N THR A 254 18.94 9.16 -9.51
CA THR A 254 18.02 9.62 -10.56
C THR A 254 17.82 11.14 -10.54
N GLU A 255 17.80 11.78 -9.36
CA GLU A 255 17.71 13.25 -9.28
C GLU A 255 18.89 13.95 -9.95
N ILE A 256 20.10 13.39 -9.89
CA ILE A 256 21.27 14.00 -10.53
C ILE A 256 21.14 13.94 -12.05
N LEU A 257 20.72 12.80 -12.62
CA LEU A 257 20.48 12.69 -14.06
C LEU A 257 19.40 13.67 -14.52
N ARG A 258 18.24 13.70 -13.83
CA ARG A 258 17.17 14.68 -14.10
C ARG A 258 17.69 16.12 -14.16
N ASN A 259 18.50 16.51 -13.17
CA ASN A 259 19.07 17.86 -13.12
C ASN A 259 20.06 18.13 -14.28
N MET A 260 20.83 17.14 -14.73
CA MET A 260 21.70 17.27 -15.90
C MET A 260 20.89 17.40 -17.20
N LEU A 261 19.79 16.64 -17.33
CA LEU A 261 18.86 16.76 -18.46
C LEU A 261 18.23 18.16 -18.52
N TYR A 262 17.70 18.68 -17.41
CA TYR A 262 17.18 20.06 -17.34
C TYR A 262 18.19 21.11 -17.80
N GLN A 263 19.45 21.01 -17.35
CA GLN A 263 20.50 21.93 -17.77
C GLN A 263 20.84 21.82 -19.26
N SER A 264 20.82 20.61 -19.83
CA SER A 264 21.02 20.40 -21.28
C SER A 264 19.87 20.91 -22.15
N ILE A 265 18.66 21.02 -21.58
CA ILE A 265 17.43 21.41 -22.28
C ILE A 265 17.16 22.92 -22.17
N GLY A 266 17.34 23.51 -20.99
CA GLY A 266 17.06 24.92 -20.72
C GLY A 266 18.21 25.88 -21.06
N MET A 267 19.42 25.38 -21.36
CA MET A 267 20.58 26.21 -21.67
C MET A 267 21.37 25.71 -22.88
N VAL A 268 21.17 26.36 -24.03
CA VAL A 268 22.06 26.25 -25.20
C VAL A 268 23.37 27.01 -24.91
N SER A 269 24.22 26.41 -24.08
CA SER A 269 25.57 26.85 -23.74
C SER A 269 26.51 25.66 -23.89
N SER A 270 27.59 25.82 -24.67
CA SER A 270 28.41 24.74 -25.24
C SER A 270 29.33 24.01 -24.23
N GLY A 271 28.75 23.42 -23.18
CA GLY A 271 29.47 22.72 -22.12
C GLY A 271 28.59 21.74 -21.31
N SER A 272 27.45 21.31 -21.84
CA SER A 272 26.59 20.30 -21.23
C SER A 272 27.27 18.92 -21.25
N GLY A 273 27.60 18.38 -20.06
CA GLY A 273 28.34 17.12 -19.88
C GLY A 273 27.60 15.83 -20.29
N LEU A 274 26.62 15.93 -21.19
CA LEU A 274 25.90 14.80 -21.81
C LEU A 274 26.51 14.38 -23.16
N PHE A 275 27.41 15.19 -23.75
CA PHE A 275 28.12 14.79 -24.97
C PHE A 275 28.90 13.49 -24.73
N HIS A 276 28.78 12.54 -25.68
CA HIS A 276 29.41 11.21 -25.66
C HIS A 276 28.87 10.21 -24.61
N VAL A 277 27.65 10.41 -24.11
CA VAL A 277 26.88 9.36 -23.41
C VAL A 277 26.05 8.59 -24.41
N ASP A 278 26.26 7.28 -24.49
CA ASP A 278 25.56 6.40 -25.45
C ASP A 278 24.47 5.56 -24.77
N VAL A 279 24.61 5.28 -23.46
CA VAL A 279 23.72 4.38 -22.71
C VAL A 279 23.39 4.96 -21.33
N ILE A 280 22.12 4.88 -20.93
CA ILE A 280 21.64 5.17 -19.58
C ILE A 280 20.95 3.92 -19.01
N VAL A 281 21.43 3.45 -17.85
CA VAL A 281 20.77 2.41 -17.06
C VAL A 281 19.87 3.06 -16.01
N LEU A 282 18.61 2.68 -16.00
CA LEU A 282 17.64 3.00 -14.96
C LEU A 282 17.45 1.76 -14.09
N ASP A 283 18.04 1.73 -12.88
CA ASP A 283 17.89 0.61 -11.94
C ASP A 283 16.62 0.78 -11.09
N GLU A 284 15.96 -0.34 -10.81
CA GLU A 284 14.69 -0.47 -10.08
C GLU A 284 13.57 0.50 -10.55
N VAL A 285 13.27 0.53 -11.86
CA VAL A 285 12.25 1.41 -12.49
C VAL A 285 10.83 1.30 -11.89
N HIS A 286 10.52 0.23 -11.15
CA HIS A 286 9.26 0.11 -10.41
C HIS A 286 9.05 1.20 -9.34
N PHE A 287 10.09 1.97 -8.97
CA PHE A 287 9.96 3.20 -8.17
C PHE A 287 9.24 4.35 -8.90
N LEU A 288 8.87 4.21 -10.18
CA LEU A 288 7.95 5.11 -10.88
C LEU A 288 6.60 5.26 -10.15
N SER A 289 6.17 4.23 -9.42
CA SER A 289 4.94 4.26 -8.59
C SER A 289 5.14 4.79 -7.16
N ASP A 290 6.31 5.31 -6.81
CA ASP A 290 6.56 5.94 -5.51
C ASP A 290 5.94 7.35 -5.48
N ILE A 291 4.99 7.58 -4.55
CA ILE A 291 4.24 8.84 -4.42
C ILE A 291 5.16 10.06 -4.22
N SER A 292 6.34 9.88 -3.63
CA SER A 292 7.26 10.98 -3.29
C SER A 292 8.31 11.28 -4.37
N ARG A 293 8.60 10.33 -5.26
CA ARG A 293 9.73 10.41 -6.20
C ARG A 293 9.47 9.87 -7.60
N GLY A 294 8.31 9.26 -7.87
CA GLY A 294 7.97 8.59 -9.13
C GLY A 294 8.11 9.50 -10.37
N THR A 295 7.68 10.76 -10.25
CA THR A 295 7.84 11.82 -11.26
C THR A 295 9.26 11.88 -11.84
N VAL A 296 10.30 11.64 -11.02
CA VAL A 296 11.70 11.72 -11.47
C VAL A 296 12.03 10.69 -12.55
N TRP A 297 11.44 9.48 -12.52
CA TRP A 297 11.63 8.48 -13.58
C TRP A 297 10.92 8.88 -14.87
N GLU A 298 9.70 9.42 -14.77
CA GLU A 298 8.95 9.90 -15.93
C GLU A 298 9.63 11.09 -16.60
N GLU A 299 10.07 12.08 -15.82
CA GLU A 299 10.88 13.20 -16.32
C GLU A 299 12.13 12.74 -17.06
N ILE A 300 12.91 11.80 -16.49
CA ILE A 300 14.13 11.28 -17.14
C ILE A 300 13.82 10.67 -18.50
N ILE A 301 12.76 9.85 -18.61
CA ILE A 301 12.39 9.16 -19.86
C ILE A 301 11.85 10.14 -20.90
N ILE A 302 11.01 11.12 -20.49
CA ILE A 302 10.44 12.14 -21.37
C ILE A 302 11.50 13.14 -21.87
N TYR A 303 12.54 13.39 -21.08
CA TYR A 303 13.61 14.35 -21.40
C TYR A 303 14.89 13.72 -21.96
N CYS A 304 15.00 12.39 -22.00
CA CYS A 304 16.17 11.71 -22.58
C CYS A 304 16.27 11.98 -24.10
N PRO A 305 17.45 12.36 -24.63
CA PRO A 305 17.67 12.42 -26.07
C PRO A 305 17.43 11.06 -26.74
N LYS A 306 16.86 11.05 -27.95
CA LYS A 306 16.48 9.83 -28.67
C LYS A 306 17.70 9.00 -29.12
N GLU A 307 18.87 9.63 -29.13
CA GLU A 307 20.16 9.08 -29.53
C GLU A 307 20.81 8.20 -28.44
N VAL A 308 20.28 8.21 -27.21
CA VAL A 308 20.85 7.51 -26.04
C VAL A 308 20.01 6.28 -25.71
N GLN A 309 20.60 5.08 -25.73
CA GLN A 309 19.88 3.84 -25.41
C GLN A 309 19.48 3.79 -23.92
N LEU A 310 18.27 3.33 -23.62
CA LEU A 310 17.76 3.13 -22.27
C LEU A 310 17.75 1.64 -21.89
N ILE A 311 18.31 1.32 -20.71
CA ILE A 311 18.23 -0.01 -20.11
C ILE A 311 17.47 0.09 -18.78
N CYS A 312 16.21 -0.29 -18.80
CA CYS A 312 15.27 -0.17 -17.69
C CYS A 312 15.17 -1.50 -16.92
N LEU A 313 15.83 -1.59 -15.77
CA LEU A 313 15.75 -2.78 -14.90
C LEU A 313 14.62 -2.60 -13.88
N SER A 314 13.68 -3.54 -13.83
CA SER A 314 12.50 -3.48 -12.96
C SER A 314 12.29 -4.78 -12.19
N ALA A 315 11.53 -4.72 -11.09
CA ALA A 315 11.00 -5.92 -10.45
C ALA A 315 9.97 -6.61 -11.37
N THR A 316 9.43 -7.75 -10.94
CA THR A 316 8.21 -8.28 -11.56
C THR A 316 7.07 -7.29 -11.30
N VAL A 317 6.39 -6.84 -12.36
CA VAL A 317 5.24 -5.92 -12.31
C VAL A 317 4.09 -6.50 -13.15
N LYS A 318 2.85 -6.04 -12.94
CA LYS A 318 1.69 -6.59 -13.68
C LYS A 318 1.57 -6.11 -15.13
N ASN A 319 2.03 -4.89 -15.43
CA ASN A 319 1.91 -4.22 -16.74
C ASN A 319 3.27 -3.82 -17.35
N PRO A 320 4.23 -4.75 -17.53
CA PRO A 320 5.53 -4.43 -18.11
C PRO A 320 5.42 -4.03 -19.59
N ASP A 321 4.39 -4.54 -20.28
CA ASP A 321 4.06 -4.24 -21.68
C ASP A 321 3.68 -2.77 -21.86
N GLU A 322 2.79 -2.23 -21.01
CA GLU A 322 2.41 -0.82 -20.99
C GLU A 322 3.63 0.09 -20.77
N LEU A 323 4.51 -0.26 -19.82
CA LEU A 323 5.75 0.47 -19.58
C LEU A 323 6.66 0.48 -20.82
N SER A 324 6.79 -0.66 -21.50
CA SER A 324 7.62 -0.77 -22.72
C SER A 324 7.02 -0.03 -23.92
N GLY A 325 5.70 -0.07 -24.11
CA GLY A 325 4.99 0.62 -25.17
C GLY A 325 5.04 2.14 -25.00
N TRP A 326 4.89 2.63 -23.77
CA TRP A 326 5.05 4.04 -23.43
C TRP A 326 6.46 4.56 -23.74
N ILE A 327 7.50 3.84 -23.32
CA ILE A 327 8.90 4.20 -23.65
C ILE A 327 9.10 4.18 -25.19
N ARG A 328 8.49 3.22 -25.89
CA ARG A 328 8.55 3.12 -27.36
C ARG A 328 7.95 4.34 -28.06
N GLU A 329 6.79 4.84 -27.59
CA GLU A 329 6.16 6.05 -28.13
C GLU A 329 6.94 7.33 -27.78
N VAL A 330 7.37 7.45 -26.53
CA VAL A 330 7.99 8.67 -26.02
C VAL A 330 9.42 8.84 -26.56
N HIS A 331 10.24 7.80 -26.45
CA HIS A 331 11.69 7.81 -26.66
C HIS A 331 12.11 7.14 -27.97
N GLY A 332 11.85 5.84 -28.17
CA GLY A 332 12.26 5.14 -29.39
C GLY A 332 12.22 3.61 -29.24
N GLU A 333 12.67 2.89 -30.28
CA GLU A 333 12.52 1.43 -30.33
C GLU A 333 13.00 0.72 -29.06
N THR A 334 12.09 -0.05 -28.47
CA THR A 334 12.21 -0.60 -27.12
C THR A 334 11.70 -2.05 -27.10
N GLU A 335 12.59 -3.00 -26.81
CA GLU A 335 12.27 -4.42 -26.62
C GLU A 335 11.92 -4.71 -25.14
N LEU A 336 10.94 -5.57 -24.89
CA LEU A 336 10.58 -6.04 -23.56
C LEU A 336 11.11 -7.45 -23.32
N VAL A 337 11.75 -7.66 -22.16
CA VAL A 337 12.22 -8.97 -21.70
C VAL A 337 11.65 -9.25 -20.31
N THR A 338 10.70 -10.17 -20.22
CA THR A 338 10.11 -10.63 -18.97
C THR A 338 10.74 -11.95 -18.50
N SER A 339 10.71 -12.21 -17.19
CA SER A 339 11.01 -13.51 -16.61
C SER A 339 10.27 -13.70 -15.29
N SER A 340 9.40 -14.70 -15.21
CA SER A 340 8.71 -15.10 -13.97
C SER A 340 9.56 -15.99 -13.07
N ARG A 341 10.59 -16.66 -13.62
CA ARG A 341 11.37 -17.69 -12.92
C ARG A 341 12.45 -17.07 -12.03
N ARG A 342 12.27 -17.18 -10.71
CA ARG A 342 13.29 -16.83 -9.71
C ARG A 342 14.34 -17.95 -9.59
N PRO A 343 15.66 -17.65 -9.59
CA PRO A 343 16.71 -18.68 -9.50
C PRO A 343 16.68 -19.51 -8.21
N VAL A 344 16.32 -18.89 -7.08
CA VAL A 344 16.08 -19.57 -5.81
C VAL A 344 14.57 -19.52 -5.52
N PRO A 345 13.84 -20.65 -5.51
CA PRO A 345 12.39 -20.67 -5.28
C PRO A 345 12.06 -20.28 -3.83
N LEU A 346 10.94 -19.57 -3.64
CA LEU A 346 10.43 -19.21 -2.32
C LEU A 346 9.55 -20.31 -1.73
N THR A 347 9.61 -20.45 -0.40
CA THR A 347 8.78 -21.37 0.40
C THR A 347 8.13 -20.61 1.55
N TRP A 348 6.80 -20.53 1.49
CA TRP A 348 5.99 -19.71 2.40
C TRP A 348 5.61 -20.49 3.66
N HIS A 349 5.80 -19.88 4.81
CA HIS A 349 5.52 -20.44 6.12
C HIS A 349 4.73 -19.45 6.99
N PHE A 350 4.02 -19.98 7.97
CA PHE A 350 3.28 -19.20 8.97
C PHE A 350 3.72 -19.59 10.38
N SER A 351 4.19 -18.62 11.17
CA SER A 351 4.65 -18.80 12.54
C SER A 351 3.52 -18.59 13.53
N THR A 352 3.29 -19.62 14.35
CA THR A 352 2.43 -19.60 15.54
C THR A 352 3.27 -19.82 16.79
N ARG A 353 2.74 -19.43 17.95
CA ARG A 353 3.38 -19.58 19.26
C ARG A 353 4.06 -20.92 19.51
N HIS A 354 3.50 -22.01 19.00
CA HIS A 354 3.99 -23.36 19.24
C HIS A 354 4.71 -24.00 18.04
N SER A 355 4.59 -23.42 16.83
CA SER A 355 4.92 -24.15 15.60
C SER A 355 5.00 -23.28 14.34
N LEU A 356 5.98 -23.58 13.48
CA LEU A 356 6.11 -23.02 12.13
C LEU A 356 5.52 -23.99 11.11
N TYR A 357 4.40 -23.64 10.47
CA TYR A 357 3.76 -24.45 9.43
C TYR A 357 4.11 -23.95 8.02
N PRO A 358 4.05 -24.79 6.98
CA PRO A 358 3.89 -24.30 5.61
C PRO A 358 2.59 -23.51 5.49
N LEU A 359 2.63 -22.34 4.85
CA LEU A 359 1.45 -21.48 4.64
C LEU A 359 0.47 -22.10 3.63
N LEU A 360 1.04 -22.66 2.56
CA LEU A 360 0.32 -23.27 1.45
C LEU A 360 0.27 -24.79 1.57
N ASP A 361 -0.61 -25.41 0.79
CA ASP A 361 -0.66 -26.84 0.55
C ASP A 361 0.47 -27.33 -0.36
N GLU A 362 0.57 -28.65 -0.54
CA GLU A 362 1.64 -29.29 -1.33
C GLU A 362 1.56 -28.94 -2.83
N LYS A 363 0.34 -28.75 -3.36
CA LYS A 363 0.09 -28.25 -4.73
C LYS A 363 0.27 -26.72 -4.87
N ARG A 364 0.49 -26.01 -3.75
CA ARG A 364 0.66 -24.54 -3.65
C ARG A 364 -0.50 -23.69 -4.18
N LYS A 365 -1.70 -24.28 -4.37
CA LYS A 365 -2.90 -23.58 -4.86
C LYS A 365 -3.77 -23.02 -3.73
N HIS A 366 -3.67 -23.55 -2.51
CA HIS A 366 -4.56 -23.19 -1.40
C HIS A 366 -3.86 -23.05 -0.04
N MET A 367 -4.53 -22.43 0.93
CA MET A 367 -4.07 -22.35 2.31
C MET A 367 -3.99 -23.73 2.97
N ASN A 368 -2.94 -23.98 3.74
CA ASN A 368 -2.78 -25.21 4.52
C ASN A 368 -3.93 -25.38 5.53
N ARG A 369 -4.69 -26.48 5.44
CA ARG A 369 -5.84 -26.78 6.31
C ARG A 369 -5.53 -26.68 7.81
N LYS A 370 -4.28 -26.95 8.22
CA LYS A 370 -3.81 -26.86 9.63
C LYS A 370 -3.74 -25.43 10.17
N LEU A 371 -3.87 -24.42 9.32
CA LEU A 371 -3.89 -22.99 9.68
C LEU A 371 -5.29 -22.38 9.72
N SER A 372 -6.34 -23.14 9.35
CA SER A 372 -7.72 -22.67 9.44
C SER A 372 -8.15 -22.42 10.89
N LEU A 373 -9.00 -21.40 11.11
CA LEU A 373 -9.52 -21.08 12.46
C LEU A 373 -10.20 -22.28 13.12
N ASN A 374 -10.95 -23.10 12.37
CA ASN A 374 -11.63 -24.30 12.85
C ASN A 374 -10.61 -25.35 13.39
N TYR A 375 -9.45 -25.52 12.73
CA TYR A 375 -8.40 -26.41 13.21
C TYR A 375 -7.68 -25.84 14.44
N LEU A 376 -7.47 -24.52 14.50
CA LEU A 376 -6.91 -23.85 15.67
C LEU A 376 -7.85 -23.95 16.89
N GLN A 377 -9.17 -23.88 16.70
CA GLN A 377 -10.19 -24.09 17.73
C GLN A 377 -10.15 -25.51 18.32
N LEU A 378 -9.97 -26.54 17.48
CA LEU A 378 -9.75 -27.93 17.91
C LEU A 378 -8.44 -28.11 18.69
N SER A 379 -7.40 -27.34 18.37
CA SER A 379 -6.15 -27.35 19.14
C SER A 379 -6.30 -26.67 20.52
N ALA A 380 -6.96 -25.51 20.57
CA ALA A 380 -7.13 -24.71 21.79
C ALA A 380 -8.07 -25.38 22.81
N SER A 381 -9.09 -26.11 22.35
CA SER A 381 -10.02 -26.86 23.21
C SER A 381 -9.33 -28.08 23.88
N ARG A 382 -8.48 -28.82 23.15
CA ARG A 382 -7.75 -29.98 23.69
C ARG A 382 -6.82 -29.64 24.87
N VAL A 383 -6.26 -28.43 24.92
CA VAL A 383 -5.33 -28.00 25.98
C VAL A 383 -6.01 -27.85 27.36
N LYS A 384 -7.34 -27.79 27.43
CA LYS A 384 -8.09 -27.71 28.71
C LYS A 384 -8.34 -29.06 29.41
N SER A 385 -7.91 -30.20 28.87
CA SER A 385 -8.28 -31.53 29.37
C SER A 385 -7.10 -32.34 29.96
N TYR A 386 -6.25 -31.71 30.78
CA TYR A 386 -5.32 -32.44 31.66
C TYR A 386 -5.13 -31.72 33.01
N LYS A 387 -5.16 -32.53 34.09
CA LYS A 387 -5.10 -32.15 35.51
C LYS A 387 -6.34 -31.40 36.07
N ASP A 388 -7.29 -32.17 36.59
CA ASP A 388 -7.34 -32.30 38.06
C ASP A 388 -7.77 -33.73 38.46
N ASP A 389 -7.08 -34.31 39.44
CA ASP A 389 -7.39 -35.63 40.03
C ASP A 389 -7.25 -35.48 41.56
N GLY A 390 -8.29 -34.88 42.15
CA GLY A 390 -8.20 -34.11 43.41
C GLY A 390 -9.14 -34.52 44.55
N SER A 391 -9.96 -35.58 44.37
CA SER A 391 -10.74 -36.29 45.41
C SER A 391 -12.06 -35.70 45.98
N ARG A 392 -12.88 -36.62 46.52
CA ARG A 392 -13.91 -36.47 47.58
C ARG A 392 -15.33 -35.91 47.28
N ARG A 393 -16.19 -36.84 46.83
CA ARG A 393 -17.49 -37.24 47.44
C ARG A 393 -18.46 -36.14 47.98
N ARG A 394 -19.67 -36.09 47.42
CA ARG A 394 -20.88 -36.64 48.10
C ARG A 394 -22.08 -36.86 47.17
N ASN A 395 -22.98 -37.76 47.61
CA ASN A 395 -24.09 -38.33 46.83
C ASN A 395 -25.30 -37.38 46.68
N SER A 396 -26.04 -37.55 45.58
CA SER A 396 -27.48 -37.86 45.65
C SER A 396 -27.83 -38.92 44.57
N ARG A 397 -29.08 -39.41 44.48
CA ARG A 397 -29.46 -40.63 43.73
C ARG A 397 -30.73 -40.45 42.88
N LYS A 398 -30.90 -41.37 41.92
CA LYS A 398 -32.06 -41.65 41.03
C LYS A 398 -32.15 -40.73 39.80
N ARG A 399 -32.66 -41.19 38.64
CA ARG A 399 -33.26 -42.50 38.23
C ARG A 399 -32.86 -42.75 36.76
N GLY A 400 -32.70 -44.00 36.32
CA GLY A 400 -32.23 -44.29 34.94
C GLY A 400 -33.17 -45.14 34.10
N SER A 401 -32.97 -45.10 32.78
CA SER A 401 -33.44 -46.04 31.75
C SER A 401 -32.60 -45.88 30.48
N ASN A 402 -32.44 -46.95 29.68
CA ASN A 402 -31.65 -46.96 28.45
C ASN A 402 -32.19 -46.01 27.36
N MET A 403 -31.31 -45.45 26.53
CA MET A 403 -31.40 -45.55 25.07
C MET A 403 -30.13 -45.06 24.35
N GLY A 404 -29.99 -45.44 23.08
CA GLY A 404 -29.33 -44.64 22.03
C GLY A 404 -27.81 -44.51 22.06
N PHE A 405 -27.11 -45.43 21.40
CA PHE A 405 -25.97 -45.04 20.57
C PHE A 405 -26.55 -44.56 19.24
N ASP A 406 -26.53 -43.25 18.99
CA ASP A 406 -26.52 -42.57 17.68
C ASP A 406 -27.01 -41.12 17.82
N SER A 407 -26.09 -40.16 17.63
CA SER A 407 -26.35 -38.74 17.31
C SER A 407 -25.03 -37.95 17.21
N ILE A 408 -24.19 -38.29 16.23
CA ILE A 408 -23.18 -37.34 15.72
C ILE A 408 -23.86 -36.61 14.55
N GLY A 409 -24.73 -35.66 14.89
CA GLY A 409 -25.54 -34.92 13.92
C GLY A 409 -25.50 -33.42 14.21
N ASN A 410 -25.06 -32.66 13.21
CA ASN A 410 -25.27 -31.22 13.04
C ASN A 410 -25.21 -30.35 14.31
N MET A 411 -23.99 -30.04 14.77
CA MET A 411 -23.78 -28.67 15.25
C MET A 411 -23.91 -27.74 14.06
N SER A 412 -24.90 -26.86 14.08
CA SER A 412 -25.01 -25.74 13.15
C SER A 412 -23.77 -24.85 13.23
N GLU A 413 -23.17 -24.52 12.09
CA GLU A 413 -22.07 -23.56 12.02
C GLU A 413 -22.59 -22.13 12.24
N GLU A 414 -22.85 -21.77 13.50
CA GLU A 414 -23.03 -20.36 13.87
C GLU A 414 -21.71 -19.60 13.60
N PRO A 415 -21.73 -18.54 12.78
CA PRO A 415 -20.50 -17.82 12.42
C PRO A 415 -19.91 -17.14 13.66
N LEU A 416 -18.66 -17.48 13.98
CA LEU A 416 -17.96 -16.99 15.17
C LEU A 416 -17.99 -15.46 15.25
N SER A 417 -18.33 -14.94 16.43
CA SER A 417 -18.25 -13.50 16.72
C SER A 417 -16.83 -12.97 16.46
N LYS A 418 -16.73 -11.77 15.88
CA LYS A 418 -15.46 -11.06 15.63
C LYS A 418 -14.57 -11.01 16.88
N ASN A 419 -15.19 -10.94 18.07
CA ASN A 419 -14.51 -10.94 19.36
C ASN A 419 -13.78 -12.27 19.66
N ASP A 420 -14.42 -13.42 19.44
CA ASP A 420 -13.83 -14.73 19.70
C ASP A 420 -12.73 -15.08 18.70
N ILE A 421 -12.90 -14.73 17.43
CA ILE A 421 -11.84 -14.81 16.41
C ILE A 421 -10.61 -14.01 16.87
N SER A 422 -10.80 -12.77 17.36
CA SER A 422 -9.70 -11.95 17.88
C SER A 422 -9.02 -12.57 19.11
N ARG A 423 -9.79 -13.24 19.99
CA ARG A 423 -9.30 -13.91 21.18
C ARG A 423 -8.44 -15.14 20.84
N ILE A 424 -8.88 -15.94 19.86
CA ILE A 424 -8.12 -17.08 19.33
C ILE A 424 -6.82 -16.58 18.69
N ARG A 425 -6.88 -15.61 17.77
CA ARG A 425 -5.69 -15.03 17.10
C ARG A 425 -4.66 -14.50 18.11
N ARG A 426 -5.09 -13.71 19.11
CA ARG A 426 -4.22 -13.21 20.21
C ARG A 426 -3.55 -14.33 21.03
N SER A 427 -4.18 -15.48 21.20
CA SER A 427 -3.59 -16.61 21.95
C SER A 427 -2.42 -17.29 21.23
N GLN A 428 -2.38 -17.19 19.89
CA GLN A 428 -1.43 -17.87 19.01
C GLN A 428 -0.26 -16.99 18.55
N VAL A 429 -0.21 -15.72 18.96
CA VAL A 429 0.89 -14.79 18.67
C VAL A 429 2.19 -15.32 19.31
N PRO A 430 3.24 -15.64 18.53
CA PRO A 430 4.53 -16.04 19.07
C PRO A 430 5.30 -14.84 19.62
N GLN A 431 6.17 -15.09 20.60
CA GLN A 431 7.26 -14.16 20.92
C GLN A 431 8.38 -14.26 19.88
N VAL A 432 9.25 -13.25 19.85
CA VAL A 432 10.43 -13.22 18.96
C VAL A 432 11.32 -14.47 19.19
N VAL A 433 11.51 -14.84 20.46
CA VAL A 433 12.27 -16.05 20.86
C VAL A 433 11.61 -17.34 20.38
N ASP A 434 10.27 -17.45 20.42
CA ASP A 434 9.55 -18.66 19.98
C ASP A 434 9.83 -18.94 18.50
N THR A 435 9.67 -17.92 17.64
CA THR A 435 9.92 -18.06 16.19
C THR A 435 11.42 -18.22 15.91
N LEU A 436 12.29 -17.50 16.62
CA LEU A 436 13.75 -17.65 16.46
C LEU A 436 14.25 -19.06 16.81
N ALA A 437 13.68 -19.68 17.85
CA ALA A 437 13.96 -21.08 18.19
C ALA A 437 13.48 -22.03 17.09
N GLN A 438 12.28 -21.80 16.53
CA GLN A 438 11.74 -22.57 15.40
C GLN A 438 12.62 -22.44 14.14
N LEU A 439 13.17 -21.25 13.85
CA LEU A 439 14.11 -21.01 12.76
C LEU A 439 15.46 -21.72 12.99
N LYS A 440 16.05 -21.56 14.17
CA LYS A 440 17.35 -22.18 14.51
C LYS A 440 17.27 -23.71 14.52
N ALA A 441 16.15 -24.29 14.96
CA ALA A 441 15.90 -25.73 14.95
C ALA A 441 15.71 -26.34 13.54
N ARG A 442 15.62 -25.52 12.49
CA ARG A 442 15.43 -25.93 11.09
C ARG A 442 16.53 -25.43 10.14
N ASP A 443 17.64 -24.92 10.70
CA ASP A 443 18.73 -24.25 9.97
C ASP A 443 18.27 -23.09 9.05
N MET A 444 17.23 -22.36 9.46
CA MET A 444 16.62 -21.28 8.66
C MET A 444 17.30 -19.91 8.91
N LEU A 445 18.60 -19.89 9.22
CA LEU A 445 19.41 -18.69 9.46
C LEU A 445 20.52 -18.55 8.38
N PRO A 446 21.02 -17.34 8.09
CA PRO A 446 20.65 -16.05 8.67
C PRO A 446 19.29 -15.55 8.20
N ALA A 447 18.65 -14.71 9.02
CA ALA A 447 17.32 -14.16 8.76
C ALA A 447 17.30 -12.62 8.81
N ILE A 448 16.53 -12.03 7.88
CA ILE A 448 16.07 -10.63 7.98
C ILE A 448 14.65 -10.65 8.52
N TRP A 449 14.35 -9.76 9.46
CA TRP A 449 13.06 -9.71 10.14
C TRP A 449 12.46 -8.30 10.05
N PHE A 450 11.47 -8.15 9.17
CA PHE A 450 10.78 -6.90 8.94
C PHE A 450 9.81 -6.56 10.07
N ILE A 451 10.03 -5.39 10.68
CA ILE A 451 9.19 -4.77 11.71
C ILE A 451 8.96 -3.31 11.30
N PHE A 452 7.70 -2.92 11.07
CA PHE A 452 7.32 -1.58 10.60
C PHE A 452 7.38 -0.48 11.70
N ASN A 453 8.33 -0.61 12.63
CA ASN A 453 8.56 0.33 13.73
C ASN A 453 10.03 0.28 14.16
N ARG A 454 10.72 1.43 14.10
CA ARG A 454 12.12 1.59 14.54
C ARG A 454 12.33 1.18 16.00
N ARG A 455 11.49 1.69 16.92
CA ARG A 455 11.51 1.32 18.34
C ARG A 455 11.28 -0.20 18.53
N GLY A 456 10.52 -0.82 17.63
CA GLY A 456 10.29 -2.27 17.61
C GLY A 456 11.52 -3.08 17.18
N CYS A 457 12.32 -2.57 16.23
CA CYS A 457 13.59 -3.18 15.85
C CYS A 457 14.59 -3.15 17.03
N ASP A 458 14.75 -1.97 17.66
CA ASP A 458 15.65 -1.79 18.80
C ASP A 458 15.24 -2.64 20.00
N ALA A 459 13.95 -2.66 20.36
CA ALA A 459 13.43 -3.49 21.44
C ALA A 459 13.61 -4.99 21.16
N ALA A 460 13.54 -5.43 19.90
CA ALA A 460 13.78 -6.83 19.53
C ALA A 460 15.28 -7.22 19.65
N VAL A 461 16.21 -6.29 19.41
CA VAL A 461 17.64 -6.51 19.71
C VAL A 461 17.86 -6.65 21.22
N GLN A 462 17.32 -5.72 22.01
CA GLN A 462 17.44 -5.72 23.48
C GLN A 462 16.85 -6.98 24.11
N TYR A 463 15.68 -7.42 23.64
CA TYR A 463 15.02 -8.65 24.08
C TYR A 463 15.86 -9.92 23.82
N LEU A 464 16.83 -9.87 22.89
CA LEU A 464 17.72 -10.98 22.55
C LEU A 464 19.15 -10.86 23.11
N GLU A 465 19.47 -9.89 23.98
CA GLU A 465 20.81 -9.76 24.62
C GLU A 465 21.27 -11.05 25.36
N GLY A 466 20.33 -11.84 25.87
CA GLY A 466 20.59 -13.14 26.50
C GLY A 466 20.74 -14.32 25.54
N CYS A 467 20.37 -14.18 24.26
CA CYS A 467 20.31 -15.28 23.30
C CYS A 467 21.63 -15.42 22.52
N ARG A 468 22.44 -16.44 22.84
CA ARG A 468 23.68 -16.72 22.11
C ARG A 468 23.40 -17.33 20.72
N LEU A 469 23.58 -16.55 19.66
CA LEU A 469 23.56 -17.04 18.27
C LEU A 469 24.95 -17.24 17.65
N LEU A 470 25.99 -16.63 18.22
CA LEU A 470 27.39 -16.74 17.77
C LEU A 470 28.24 -17.70 18.61
N ASP A 471 29.14 -18.40 17.94
CA ASP A 471 30.20 -19.20 18.57
C ASP A 471 31.34 -18.32 19.12
N GLU A 472 32.32 -18.92 19.81
CA GLU A 472 33.39 -18.17 20.50
C GLU A 472 34.37 -17.50 19.53
N CYS A 473 34.62 -18.11 18.37
CA CYS A 473 35.44 -17.49 17.33
C CYS A 473 34.67 -16.33 16.65
N GLU A 474 33.41 -16.53 16.29
CA GLU A 474 32.57 -15.52 15.64
C GLU A 474 32.36 -14.28 16.53
N ALA A 475 32.05 -14.48 17.82
CA ALA A 475 31.91 -13.39 18.77
C ALA A 475 33.24 -12.61 18.94
N SER A 476 34.38 -13.31 18.92
CA SER A 476 35.71 -12.67 18.98
C SER A 476 36.01 -11.86 17.71
N GLU A 477 35.61 -12.34 16.53
CA GLU A 477 35.71 -11.57 15.28
C GLU A 477 34.84 -10.32 15.30
N VAL A 478 33.60 -10.40 15.79
CA VAL A 478 32.71 -9.24 15.93
C VAL A 478 33.29 -8.23 16.93
N GLU A 479 33.83 -8.68 18.06
CA GLU A 479 34.46 -7.79 19.04
C GLU A 479 35.71 -7.09 18.46
N LEU A 480 36.53 -7.80 17.67
CA LEU A 480 37.71 -7.25 17.00
C LEU A 480 37.31 -6.26 15.89
N ALA A 481 36.29 -6.58 15.08
CA ALA A 481 35.75 -5.68 14.07
C ALA A 481 35.16 -4.42 14.70
N LEU A 482 34.39 -4.55 15.79
CA LEU A 482 33.83 -3.43 16.55
C LEU A 482 34.93 -2.54 17.15
N LYS A 483 36.00 -3.11 17.69
CA LYS A 483 37.17 -2.35 18.19
C LYS A 483 37.88 -1.57 17.08
N ARG A 484 37.98 -2.12 15.86
CA ARG A 484 38.51 -1.37 14.71
C ARG A 484 37.58 -0.23 14.32
N PHE A 485 36.28 -0.51 14.21
CA PHE A 485 35.26 0.48 13.85
C PHE A 485 35.18 1.62 14.88
N SER A 486 35.27 1.33 16.19
CA SER A 486 35.20 2.33 17.26
C SER A 486 36.46 3.19 17.40
N VAL A 487 37.62 2.70 16.97
CA VAL A 487 38.86 3.50 16.87
C VAL A 487 38.82 4.43 15.67
N GLN A 488 38.16 4.02 14.58
CA GLN A 488 38.02 4.83 13.37
C GLN A 488 36.89 5.86 13.47
N ASN A 489 35.71 5.47 13.97
CA ASN A 489 34.48 6.26 13.97
C ASN A 489 33.86 6.29 15.40
N PRO A 490 34.52 6.90 16.40
CA PRO A 490 34.15 6.77 17.82
C PRO A 490 32.78 7.35 18.18
N ASP A 491 32.25 8.27 17.36
CA ASP A 491 30.93 8.88 17.55
C ASP A 491 29.82 8.18 16.74
N ALA A 492 30.18 7.26 15.85
CA ALA A 492 29.23 6.44 15.08
C ALA A 492 28.85 5.12 15.76
N VAL A 493 29.40 4.81 16.95
CA VAL A 493 29.13 3.58 17.70
C VAL A 493 27.84 3.71 18.50
N ARG A 494 26.84 2.88 18.20
CA ARG A 494 25.57 2.87 18.92
C ARG A 494 25.65 1.93 20.13
N GLU A 495 26.10 2.46 21.26
CA GLU A 495 26.42 1.69 22.49
C GLU A 495 25.30 0.73 22.94
N THR A 496 24.03 1.17 22.85
CA THR A 496 22.85 0.37 23.21
C THR A 496 22.64 -0.87 22.33
N ALA A 497 23.23 -0.92 21.13
CA ALA A 497 23.16 -2.06 20.22
C ALA A 497 24.38 -3.02 20.35
N VAL A 498 25.47 -2.60 20.99
CA VAL A 498 26.73 -3.37 21.07
C VAL A 498 26.54 -4.76 21.68
N LYS A 499 25.74 -4.87 22.75
CA LYS A 499 25.50 -6.16 23.41
C LYS A 499 24.79 -7.16 22.49
N GLY A 500 23.77 -6.72 21.75
CA GLY A 500 23.06 -7.55 20.77
C GLY A 500 23.97 -7.94 19.60
N LEU A 501 24.81 -7.02 19.14
CA LEU A 501 25.77 -7.26 18.07
C LEU A 501 26.75 -8.40 18.43
N LEU A 502 27.28 -8.38 19.66
CA LEU A 502 28.12 -9.46 20.23
C LEU A 502 27.37 -10.79 20.46
N ARG A 503 26.05 -10.84 20.24
CA ARG A 503 25.23 -12.05 20.19
C ARG A 503 24.85 -12.48 18.78
N GLY A 504 25.19 -11.70 17.74
CA GLY A 504 24.83 -11.95 16.34
C GLY A 504 23.46 -11.39 15.95
N VAL A 505 23.00 -10.34 16.63
CA VAL A 505 21.68 -9.71 16.44
C VAL A 505 21.85 -8.19 16.26
N ALA A 506 21.23 -7.60 15.24
CA ALA A 506 21.35 -6.16 14.96
C ALA A 506 20.03 -5.51 14.48
N ALA A 507 19.98 -4.18 14.49
CA ALA A 507 18.85 -3.38 14.00
C ALA A 507 19.25 -2.48 12.82
N HIS A 508 18.47 -2.49 11.74
CA HIS A 508 18.71 -1.73 10.50
C HIS A 508 17.49 -0.89 10.12
N HIS A 509 17.56 0.42 10.40
CA HIS A 509 16.49 1.36 10.07
C HIS A 509 17.05 2.77 9.83
N ALA A 510 16.23 3.65 9.23
CA ALA A 510 16.60 5.04 8.93
C ALA A 510 17.07 5.87 10.15
N GLY A 511 16.72 5.46 11.38
CA GLY A 511 17.20 6.06 12.63
C GLY A 511 18.63 5.70 13.04
N CYS A 512 19.26 4.68 12.43
CA CYS A 512 20.69 4.40 12.60
C CYS A 512 21.54 5.29 11.67
N LEU A 513 22.70 5.74 12.15
CA LEU A 513 23.71 6.45 11.33
C LEU A 513 24.14 5.62 10.09
N PRO A 514 24.41 6.23 8.93
CA PRO A 514 24.86 5.53 7.72
C PRO A 514 26.11 4.65 7.91
N LEU A 515 27.10 5.11 8.69
CA LEU A 515 28.30 4.33 9.03
C LEU A 515 27.94 3.04 9.81
N TRP A 516 27.11 3.17 10.85
CA TRP A 516 26.66 2.03 11.66
C TRP A 516 25.87 1.00 10.84
N LYS A 517 25.03 1.46 9.90
CA LYS A 517 24.33 0.57 8.95
C LYS A 517 25.30 -0.13 8.01
N SER A 518 26.27 0.59 7.43
CA SER A 518 27.29 0.02 6.54
C SER A 518 28.12 -1.06 7.26
N PHE A 519 28.42 -0.87 8.54
CA PHE A 519 29.11 -1.84 9.39
C PHE A 519 28.25 -3.09 9.69
N ILE A 520 26.95 -2.91 9.95
CA ILE A 520 26.00 -4.03 10.08
C ILE A 520 25.87 -4.81 8.76
N GLU A 521 25.83 -4.11 7.62
CA GLU A 521 25.76 -4.72 6.29
C GLU A 521 27.01 -5.57 5.99
N GLU A 522 28.22 -5.08 6.31
CA GLU A 522 29.47 -5.86 6.19
C GLU A 522 29.45 -7.12 7.08
N LEU A 523 29.10 -6.98 8.37
CA LEU A 523 29.08 -8.10 9.30
C LEU A 523 28.00 -9.14 8.94
N PHE A 524 26.87 -8.71 8.37
CA PHE A 524 25.85 -9.64 7.85
C PHE A 524 26.32 -10.37 6.58
N GLN A 525 26.95 -9.66 5.63
CA GLN A 525 27.55 -10.29 4.44
C GLN A 525 28.64 -11.30 4.80
N ARG A 526 29.42 -11.03 5.86
CA ARG A 526 30.39 -11.97 6.46
C ARG A 526 29.77 -13.12 7.25
N GLY A 527 28.44 -13.16 7.42
CA GLY A 527 27.73 -14.18 8.20
C GLY A 527 27.89 -14.08 9.72
N LEU A 528 28.50 -13.00 10.22
CA LEU A 528 28.73 -12.73 11.65
C LEU A 528 27.51 -12.12 12.36
N ILE A 529 26.45 -11.78 11.62
CA ILE A 529 25.13 -11.46 12.16
C ILE A 529 24.15 -12.51 11.65
N LYS A 530 23.45 -13.19 12.57
CA LYS A 530 22.50 -14.26 12.26
C LYS A 530 21.06 -13.74 12.12
N VAL A 531 20.73 -12.62 12.76
CA VAL A 531 19.40 -11.96 12.69
C VAL A 531 19.55 -10.44 12.57
N VAL A 532 18.89 -9.84 11.59
CA VAL A 532 18.74 -8.37 11.48
C VAL A 532 17.26 -8.01 11.56
N PHE A 533 16.87 -7.22 12.56
CA PHE A 533 15.57 -6.57 12.61
C PHE A 533 15.59 -5.29 11.77
N ALA A 534 14.67 -5.16 10.83
CA ALA A 534 14.74 -4.09 9.84
C ALA A 534 13.40 -3.42 9.59
N THR A 535 13.44 -2.14 9.23
CA THR A 535 12.30 -1.48 8.59
C THR A 535 12.24 -1.81 7.09
N GLU A 536 11.05 -1.68 6.53
CA GLU A 536 10.69 -1.83 5.11
C GLU A 536 11.74 -1.29 4.12
N THR A 537 12.40 -0.17 4.45
CA THR A 537 13.52 0.46 3.73
C THR A 537 14.67 -0.48 3.32
N LEU A 538 14.85 -1.61 4.01
CA LEU A 538 15.86 -2.61 3.63
C LEU A 538 15.45 -3.45 2.40
N ALA A 539 14.15 -3.62 2.15
CA ALA A 539 13.63 -4.34 0.99
C ALA A 539 13.88 -3.57 -0.33
N ALA A 540 14.12 -2.26 -0.26
CA ALA A 540 14.17 -1.30 -1.37
C ALA A 540 15.46 -1.26 -2.21
N GLY A 541 16.44 -2.16 -2.00
CA GLY A 541 17.56 -2.29 -2.95
C GLY A 541 18.82 -2.99 -2.43
N ILE A 542 19.25 -2.69 -1.19
CA ILE A 542 20.57 -3.05 -0.63
C ILE A 542 20.91 -4.54 -0.80
N ASN A 543 22.13 -4.86 -1.25
CA ASN A 543 22.60 -6.23 -1.45
C ASN A 543 22.90 -6.95 -0.12
N MET A 544 21.83 -7.27 0.61
CA MET A 544 21.86 -8.03 1.85
C MET A 544 20.85 -9.20 1.77
N PRO A 545 21.11 -10.24 0.96
CA PRO A 545 20.24 -11.40 0.86
C PRO A 545 20.43 -12.36 2.05
N ALA A 546 19.33 -12.83 2.62
CA ALA A 546 19.29 -13.76 3.75
C ALA A 546 18.85 -15.16 3.30
N ARG A 547 18.99 -16.19 4.14
CA ARG A 547 18.32 -17.49 3.89
C ARG A 547 16.81 -17.35 4.09
N THR A 548 16.41 -16.56 5.09
CA THR A 548 15.00 -16.35 5.48
C THR A 548 14.62 -14.87 5.55
N ALA A 549 13.41 -14.53 5.10
CA ALA A 549 12.74 -13.27 5.39
C ALA A 549 11.54 -13.53 6.34
N VAL A 550 11.51 -12.85 7.47
CA VAL A 550 10.42 -12.90 8.46
C VAL A 550 9.66 -11.58 8.40
N ILE A 551 8.33 -11.62 8.43
CA ILE A 551 7.47 -10.43 8.33
C ILE A 551 6.50 -10.43 9.52
N SER A 552 6.60 -9.41 10.39
CA SER A 552 5.98 -9.44 11.73
C SER A 552 4.48 -9.14 11.77
N SER A 553 3.90 -8.61 10.68
CA SER A 553 2.50 -8.17 10.55
C SER A 553 2.22 -7.87 9.08
N LEU A 554 0.94 -7.81 8.69
CA LEU A 554 0.50 -7.38 7.36
C LEU A 554 -0.02 -5.93 7.35
N SER A 555 0.16 -5.16 8.41
CA SER A 555 -0.21 -3.74 8.44
C SER A 555 0.86 -2.85 9.09
N ARG A 556 1.01 -1.64 8.56
CA ARG A 556 1.83 -0.56 9.13
C ARG A 556 0.96 0.53 9.75
N ARG A 557 1.47 1.24 10.75
CA ARG A 557 0.78 2.39 11.36
C ARG A 557 1.15 3.68 10.63
N SER A 558 0.12 4.39 10.16
CA SER A 558 0.21 5.75 9.62
C SER A 558 -0.42 6.75 10.60
N SER A 559 -0.40 8.04 10.27
CA SER A 559 -1.20 9.07 10.96
C SER A 559 -2.70 8.81 10.83
N SER A 560 -3.15 8.32 9.68
CA SER A 560 -4.54 7.99 9.35
C SER A 560 -5.05 6.64 9.89
N GLY A 561 -4.25 5.89 10.65
CA GLY A 561 -4.64 4.60 11.23
C GLY A 561 -3.71 3.44 10.85
N ARG A 562 -4.26 2.27 10.51
CA ARG A 562 -3.49 1.14 9.98
C ARG A 562 -3.71 1.00 8.48
N ILE A 563 -2.62 0.93 7.74
CA ILE A 563 -2.63 0.68 6.29
C ILE A 563 -2.12 -0.75 6.08
N PRO A 564 -2.85 -1.62 5.35
CA PRO A 564 -2.34 -2.94 4.98
C PRO A 564 -1.13 -2.81 4.04
N LEU A 565 -0.23 -3.80 4.06
CA LEU A 565 0.83 -3.89 3.06
C LEU A 565 0.24 -4.21 1.68
N SER A 566 0.88 -3.72 0.63
CA SER A 566 0.53 -4.15 -0.73
C SER A 566 1.17 -5.50 -1.10
N PRO A 567 0.65 -6.22 -2.11
CA PRO A 567 1.31 -7.42 -2.63
C PRO A 567 2.73 -7.11 -3.13
N ASN A 568 2.94 -5.94 -3.74
CA ASN A 568 4.25 -5.54 -4.26
C ASN A 568 5.26 -5.31 -3.10
N GLU A 569 4.85 -4.68 -2.00
CA GLU A 569 5.67 -4.56 -0.78
C GLU A 569 5.99 -5.94 -0.17
N LEU A 570 5.00 -6.84 -0.11
CA LEU A 570 5.16 -8.21 0.37
C LEU A 570 6.18 -9.00 -0.46
N PHE A 571 6.08 -8.95 -1.80
CA PHE A 571 7.00 -9.64 -2.70
C PHE A 571 8.41 -9.03 -2.72
N GLN A 572 8.56 -7.71 -2.51
CA GLN A 572 9.88 -7.09 -2.32
C GLN A 572 10.57 -7.59 -1.03
N MET A 573 9.85 -7.65 0.09
CA MET A 573 10.37 -8.17 1.36
C MET A 573 10.70 -9.67 1.29
N ALA A 574 9.77 -10.48 0.79
CA ALA A 574 9.99 -11.91 0.53
C ALA A 574 11.16 -12.16 -0.43
N GLY A 575 11.35 -11.26 -1.40
CA GLY A 575 12.42 -11.26 -2.39
C GLY A 575 13.85 -11.15 -1.84
N ARG A 576 14.02 -10.87 -0.53
CA ARG A 576 15.32 -10.89 0.17
C ARG A 576 15.71 -12.29 0.71
N ALA A 577 14.83 -13.30 0.61
CA ALA A 577 15.10 -14.67 1.08
C ALA A 577 15.65 -15.60 -0.02
N GLY A 578 16.66 -16.41 0.32
CA GLY A 578 17.37 -17.33 -0.56
C GLY A 578 18.52 -16.65 -1.32
N ARG A 579 19.75 -17.05 -1.04
CA ARG A 579 20.98 -16.54 -1.66
C ARG A 579 21.37 -17.39 -2.88
N ARG A 580 21.37 -16.80 -4.09
CA ARG A 580 21.75 -17.48 -5.35
C ARG A 580 23.15 -18.10 -5.21
N GLY A 581 23.25 -19.41 -5.44
CA GLY A 581 24.50 -20.17 -5.32
C GLY A 581 24.88 -20.63 -3.89
N ILE A 582 24.05 -20.37 -2.87
CA ILE A 582 24.29 -20.79 -1.48
C ILE A 582 23.09 -21.53 -0.88
N ASP A 583 21.86 -21.06 -1.13
CA ASP A 583 20.64 -21.70 -0.64
C ASP A 583 19.83 -22.31 -1.78
N GLU A 584 19.41 -23.57 -1.64
CA GLU A 584 18.51 -24.25 -2.60
C GLU A 584 17.10 -23.62 -2.64
N ARG A 585 16.65 -23.07 -1.50
CA ARG A 585 15.31 -22.53 -1.29
C ARG A 585 15.40 -21.29 -0.40
N GLY A 586 14.63 -20.26 -0.73
CA GLY A 586 14.42 -19.11 0.14
C GLY A 586 13.20 -19.35 1.02
N HIS A 587 13.29 -18.99 2.31
CA HIS A 587 12.16 -19.16 3.23
C HIS A 587 11.51 -17.80 3.53
N VAL A 588 10.18 -17.74 3.43
CA VAL A 588 9.40 -16.60 3.90
C VAL A 588 8.58 -17.05 5.10
N VAL A 589 8.61 -16.28 6.19
CA VAL A 589 7.88 -16.57 7.43
C VAL A 589 6.99 -15.39 7.79
N LEU A 590 5.69 -15.57 7.63
CA LEU A 590 4.68 -14.61 8.08
C LEU A 590 4.31 -14.93 9.54
N VAL A 591 4.17 -13.92 10.39
CA VAL A 591 3.96 -14.12 11.84
C VAL A 591 2.50 -13.84 12.23
N GLN A 592 1.90 -14.72 13.03
CA GLN A 592 0.56 -14.51 13.61
C GLN A 592 0.52 -13.22 14.44
N ALA A 593 -0.33 -12.27 14.03
CA ALA A 593 -0.54 -11.00 14.74
C ALA A 593 -1.85 -11.02 15.55
N SER A 594 -2.06 -10.00 16.38
CA SER A 594 -3.29 -9.86 17.19
C SER A 594 -4.57 -9.64 16.39
N ASN A 595 -4.44 -9.18 15.14
CA ASN A 595 -5.54 -8.83 14.23
C ASN A 595 -5.48 -9.64 12.92
N GLU A 596 -4.29 -9.92 12.39
CA GLU A 596 -4.08 -10.63 11.11
C GLU A 596 -3.67 -12.10 11.36
N GLY A 597 -4.22 -13.04 10.58
CA GLY A 597 -3.88 -14.47 10.59
C GLY A 597 -3.45 -15.00 9.21
N ALA A 598 -3.42 -16.33 9.08
CA ALA A 598 -3.04 -17.00 7.83
C ALA A 598 -4.02 -16.74 6.67
N GLU A 599 -5.28 -16.43 6.98
CA GLU A 599 -6.32 -16.12 5.99
C GLU A 599 -6.03 -14.79 5.28
N GLU A 600 -5.67 -13.73 6.01
CA GLU A 600 -5.24 -12.46 5.43
C GLU A 600 -3.90 -12.60 4.69
N CYS A 601 -2.99 -13.45 5.19
CA CYS A 601 -1.75 -13.78 4.49
C CYS A 601 -2.02 -14.38 3.10
N CYS A 602 -2.93 -15.35 3.01
CA CYS A 602 -3.26 -15.98 1.74
C CYS A 602 -4.03 -15.04 0.81
N LYS A 603 -4.95 -14.23 1.32
CA LYS A 603 -5.64 -13.19 0.53
C LYS A 603 -4.66 -12.21 -0.10
N LEU A 604 -3.68 -11.72 0.65
CA LEU A 604 -2.67 -10.79 0.14
C LEU A 604 -1.70 -11.46 -0.85
N LEU A 605 -1.35 -12.74 -0.61
CA LEU A 605 -0.46 -13.51 -1.50
C LEU A 605 -1.13 -13.88 -2.84
N PHE A 606 -2.43 -14.16 -2.83
CA PHE A 606 -3.20 -14.54 -4.03
C PHE A 606 -3.83 -13.36 -4.77
N ALA A 607 -3.74 -12.12 -4.26
CA ALA A 607 -4.21 -10.92 -4.96
C ALA A 607 -3.46 -10.61 -6.27
N GLY A 608 -2.28 -11.23 -6.47
CA GLY A 608 -1.41 -10.96 -7.61
C GLY A 608 -0.54 -9.72 -7.42
N LEU A 609 0.26 -9.38 -8.42
CA LEU A 609 1.05 -8.15 -8.44
C LEU A 609 0.15 -6.95 -8.80
N GLU A 610 0.42 -5.79 -8.21
CA GLU A 610 -0.22 -4.54 -8.61
C GLU A 610 0.45 -3.96 -9.86
N PRO A 611 -0.31 -3.28 -10.74
CA PRO A 611 0.27 -2.55 -11.88
C PRO A 611 1.08 -1.33 -11.41
N LEU A 612 2.00 -0.90 -12.27
CA LEU A 612 2.62 0.41 -12.16
C LEU A 612 1.58 1.49 -12.42
N VAL A 613 1.53 2.46 -11.51
CA VAL A 613 0.69 3.66 -11.57
C VAL A 613 1.60 4.87 -11.61
N SER A 614 1.34 5.81 -12.53
CA SER A 614 2.03 7.10 -12.62
C SER A 614 1.78 7.94 -11.38
N GLN A 615 2.85 8.53 -10.84
CA GLN A 615 2.79 9.53 -9.75
C GLN A 615 3.16 10.93 -10.25
N PHE A 616 3.06 11.16 -11.56
CA PHE A 616 3.45 12.39 -12.22
C PHE A 616 2.74 13.62 -11.64
N THR A 617 3.52 14.45 -10.95
CA THR A 617 3.12 15.70 -10.30
C THR A 617 4.03 16.83 -10.76
N ALA A 618 3.48 18.01 -11.04
CA ALA A 618 4.28 19.15 -11.48
C ALA A 618 4.93 19.87 -10.28
N SER A 619 6.21 20.24 -10.38
CA SER A 619 6.90 21.08 -9.37
C SER A 619 7.11 22.52 -9.86
N TYR A 620 7.40 23.45 -8.93
CA TYR A 620 7.78 24.82 -9.31
C TYR A 620 9.06 24.82 -10.16
N GLY A 621 10.05 23.99 -9.79
CA GLY A 621 11.28 23.81 -10.56
C GLY A 621 11.03 23.27 -11.97
N MET A 622 10.09 22.33 -12.15
CA MET A 622 9.70 21.83 -13.47
C MET A 622 9.04 22.92 -14.32
N VAL A 623 8.05 23.64 -13.78
CA VAL A 623 7.34 24.72 -14.49
C VAL A 623 8.32 25.82 -14.92
N LEU A 624 9.22 26.22 -14.04
CA LEU A 624 10.26 27.20 -14.34
C LEU A 624 11.24 26.71 -15.41
N ASN A 625 11.82 25.52 -15.27
CA ASN A 625 12.83 25.01 -16.21
C ASN A 625 12.24 24.65 -17.59
N LEU A 626 10.92 24.45 -17.73
CA LEU A 626 10.27 24.27 -19.03
C LEU A 626 9.90 25.60 -19.72
N LEU A 627 9.38 26.58 -18.98
CA LEU A 627 8.79 27.80 -19.56
C LEU A 627 9.74 29.01 -19.63
N ALA A 628 10.86 28.99 -18.90
CA ALA A 628 11.79 30.11 -18.85
C ALA A 628 12.47 30.38 -20.21
N GLY A 629 12.36 31.62 -20.69
CA GLY A 629 13.15 32.14 -21.80
C GLY A 629 14.58 32.49 -21.40
N ALA A 630 15.35 32.99 -22.37
CA ALA A 630 16.74 33.40 -22.17
C ALA A 630 16.88 34.51 -21.12
N LYS A 631 17.89 34.40 -20.26
CA LYS A 631 18.13 35.29 -19.11
C LYS A 631 18.26 36.76 -19.51
N ILE A 632 17.61 37.66 -18.77
CA ILE A 632 17.83 39.12 -18.90
C ILE A 632 19.15 39.49 -18.21
N THR A 633 20.28 39.14 -18.83
CA THR A 633 21.58 39.63 -18.39
C THR A 633 21.69 41.13 -18.71
N ARG A 634 21.52 41.99 -17.70
CA ARG A 634 21.96 43.39 -17.76
C ARG A 634 23.48 43.45 -17.96
N ARG A 635 23.92 43.50 -19.22
CA ARG A 635 25.27 43.97 -19.56
C ARG A 635 25.22 45.49 -19.67
N SER A 636 26.16 46.15 -19.01
CA SER A 636 26.53 47.52 -19.34
C SER A 636 27.25 47.56 -20.71
N ASN A 637 27.13 48.71 -21.37
CA ASN A 637 27.81 49.13 -22.60
C ASN A 637 27.32 48.49 -23.91
N GLU A 638 26.44 49.23 -24.59
CA GLU A 638 26.52 49.60 -26.02
C GLU A 638 26.96 48.55 -27.06
N SER A 639 26.01 48.00 -27.81
CA SER A 639 25.86 48.24 -29.26
C SER A 639 24.67 47.46 -29.85
N ASN A 640 24.16 47.92 -31.01
CA ASN A 640 22.95 47.38 -31.62
C ASN A 640 23.20 46.13 -32.48
N GLU A 641 22.70 44.97 -32.05
CA GLU A 641 21.86 44.10 -32.89
C GLU A 641 21.13 43.03 -32.05
N MET A 642 19.82 43.21 -31.83
CA MET A 642 19.07 42.40 -30.85
C MET A 642 18.46 41.13 -31.47
N LYS A 643 19.30 40.14 -31.79
CA LYS A 643 18.84 38.78 -32.13
C LYS A 643 18.35 38.05 -30.87
N VAL A 644 17.06 38.24 -30.56
CA VAL A 644 16.35 37.47 -29.53
C VAL A 644 16.18 36.03 -30.01
N LEU A 645 17.14 35.16 -29.68
CA LEU A 645 16.99 33.72 -29.82
C LEU A 645 16.03 33.24 -28.73
N GLN A 646 14.76 33.04 -29.10
CA GLN A 646 13.74 32.48 -28.21
C GLN A 646 14.09 31.04 -27.85
N ALA A 647 14.41 30.80 -26.57
CA ALA A 647 14.87 29.50 -26.06
C ALA A 647 13.92 28.85 -25.04
N GLY A 648 12.89 29.57 -24.57
CA GLY A 648 11.87 29.04 -23.66
C GLY A 648 10.75 28.34 -24.43
N ARG A 649 10.27 27.19 -23.96
CA ARG A 649 9.19 26.46 -24.62
C ARG A 649 7.86 27.18 -24.41
N THR A 650 7.04 27.22 -25.46
CA THR A 650 5.67 27.72 -25.37
C THR A 650 4.81 26.80 -24.51
N LEU A 651 3.70 27.31 -23.96
CA LEU A 651 2.74 26.48 -23.22
C LEU A 651 2.24 25.26 -24.03
N LYS A 652 2.20 25.34 -25.37
CA LYS A 652 1.82 24.22 -26.25
C LYS A 652 2.87 23.12 -26.29
N GLU A 653 4.15 23.48 -26.28
CA GLU A 653 5.27 22.53 -26.26
C GLU A 653 5.47 21.92 -24.87
N ALA A 654 5.32 22.72 -23.81
CA ALA A 654 5.28 22.22 -22.44
C ALA A 654 4.11 21.23 -22.24
N ARG A 655 2.91 21.58 -22.72
CA ARG A 655 1.74 20.69 -22.72
C ARG A 655 2.02 19.35 -23.39
N LYS A 656 2.61 19.37 -24.60
CA LYS A 656 2.98 18.16 -25.36
C LYS A 656 4.01 17.26 -24.64
N LEU A 657 4.72 17.77 -23.63
CA LEU A 657 5.63 16.98 -22.78
C LEU A 657 4.93 16.46 -21.52
N VAL A 658 4.02 17.24 -20.92
CA VAL A 658 3.18 16.78 -19.79
C VAL A 658 2.21 15.68 -20.23
N GLU A 659 1.65 15.79 -21.43
CA GLU A 659 0.79 14.77 -22.06
C GLU A 659 1.56 13.50 -22.49
N LYS A 660 2.90 13.49 -22.38
CA LYS A 660 3.74 12.29 -22.55
C LYS A 660 3.99 11.53 -21.23
N SER A 661 3.37 11.93 -20.11
CA SER A 661 3.40 11.18 -18.85
C SER A 661 2.82 9.76 -19.01
N PHE A 662 3.36 8.81 -18.24
CA PHE A 662 2.92 7.41 -18.22
C PHE A 662 1.44 7.29 -17.83
N GLY A 663 0.97 8.17 -16.93
CA GLY A 663 -0.44 8.28 -16.56
C GLY A 663 -1.34 8.71 -17.72
N THR A 664 -0.87 9.60 -18.59
CA THR A 664 -1.62 9.99 -19.80
C THR A 664 -1.64 8.86 -20.83
N TYR A 665 -0.54 8.09 -20.97
CA TYR A 665 -0.48 6.92 -21.83
C TYR A 665 -1.44 5.81 -21.39
N ILE A 666 -1.37 5.37 -20.11
CA ILE A 666 -2.34 4.41 -19.54
C ILE A 666 -3.75 4.96 -19.68
N GLY A 667 -3.97 6.23 -19.31
CA GLY A 667 -5.26 6.89 -19.45
C GLY A 667 -5.81 6.79 -20.87
N SER A 668 -4.98 7.04 -21.90
CA SER A 668 -5.41 6.95 -23.30
C SER A 668 -5.80 5.53 -23.73
N ASN A 669 -5.02 4.51 -23.36
CA ASN A 669 -5.30 3.11 -23.69
C ASN A 669 -6.52 2.57 -22.93
N VAL A 670 -6.62 2.86 -21.63
CA VAL A 670 -7.78 2.53 -20.80
C VAL A 670 -9.03 3.27 -21.30
N MET A 671 -8.89 4.52 -21.75
CA MET A 671 -9.99 5.25 -22.39
C MET A 671 -10.41 4.62 -23.72
N LEU A 672 -9.49 4.12 -24.55
CA LEU A 672 -9.84 3.41 -25.79
C LEU A 672 -10.62 2.12 -25.49
N ALA A 673 -10.06 1.23 -24.67
CA ALA A 673 -10.72 -0.01 -24.27
C ALA A 673 -12.08 0.24 -23.58
N SER A 674 -12.18 1.24 -22.71
CA SER A 674 -13.44 1.59 -22.04
C SER A 674 -14.47 2.23 -22.98
N LYS A 675 -14.04 2.97 -24.03
CA LYS A 675 -14.93 3.47 -25.09
C LYS A 675 -15.42 2.34 -25.98
N GLU A 676 -14.58 1.34 -26.26
CA GLU A 676 -15.00 0.13 -26.97
C GLU A 676 -15.97 -0.73 -26.14
N GLU A 677 -15.71 -0.93 -24.84
CA GLU A 677 -16.69 -1.56 -23.94
C GLU A 677 -18.01 -0.78 -23.90
N LEU A 678 -17.98 0.55 -23.77
CA LEU A 678 -19.19 1.36 -23.82
C LEU A 678 -19.93 1.20 -25.15
N ALA A 679 -19.23 1.19 -26.29
CA ALA A 679 -19.84 0.98 -27.60
C ALA A 679 -20.49 -0.41 -27.73
N LYS A 680 -19.80 -1.47 -27.25
CA LYS A 680 -20.32 -2.85 -27.20
C LYS A 680 -21.59 -2.93 -26.32
N ILE A 681 -21.51 -2.43 -25.08
CA ILE A 681 -22.64 -2.42 -24.12
C ILE A 681 -23.81 -1.58 -24.65
N GLN A 682 -23.55 -0.44 -25.27
CA GLN A 682 -24.60 0.44 -25.76
C GLN A 682 -25.30 -0.13 -27.02
N LYS A 683 -24.56 -0.81 -27.90
CA LYS A 683 -25.13 -1.59 -29.01
C LYS A 683 -25.95 -2.79 -28.51
N GLU A 684 -25.49 -3.49 -27.46
CA GLU A 684 -26.25 -4.58 -26.84
C GLU A 684 -27.56 -4.06 -26.21
N ILE A 685 -27.52 -2.93 -25.50
CA ILE A 685 -28.72 -2.27 -24.96
C ILE A 685 -29.69 -1.89 -26.08
N GLU A 686 -29.20 -1.34 -27.20
CA GLU A 686 -30.03 -0.95 -28.35
C GLU A 686 -30.73 -2.17 -28.98
N MET A 687 -29.97 -3.24 -29.26
CA MET A 687 -30.48 -4.52 -29.75
C MET A 687 -31.58 -5.07 -28.84
N LEU A 688 -31.26 -5.30 -27.56
CA LEU A 688 -32.20 -5.86 -26.59
C LEU A 688 -33.44 -4.97 -26.40
N THR A 689 -33.27 -3.64 -26.36
CA THR A 689 -34.39 -2.70 -26.23
C THR A 689 -35.34 -2.83 -27.43
N SER A 690 -34.81 -3.00 -28.65
CA SER A 690 -35.64 -3.19 -29.85
C SER A 690 -36.46 -4.48 -29.80
N GLU A 691 -35.89 -5.58 -29.29
CA GLU A 691 -36.60 -6.86 -29.14
C GLU A 691 -37.63 -6.85 -28.00
N THR A 692 -37.39 -6.08 -26.93
CA THR A 692 -38.33 -5.89 -25.81
C THR A 692 -39.39 -4.82 -26.05
N SER A 693 -39.41 -4.19 -27.23
CA SER A 693 -40.47 -3.25 -27.59
C SER A 693 -41.83 -3.95 -27.62
N ASP A 694 -42.89 -3.29 -27.13
CA ASP A 694 -44.22 -3.91 -27.08
C ASP A 694 -44.71 -4.33 -28.48
N ASP A 695 -44.33 -3.58 -29.50
CA ASP A 695 -44.50 -3.89 -30.92
C ASP A 695 -43.83 -5.20 -31.38
N ALA A 696 -42.65 -5.54 -30.83
CA ALA A 696 -41.93 -6.77 -31.13
C ALA A 696 -42.48 -7.96 -30.32
N ILE A 697 -42.86 -7.72 -29.05
CA ILE A 697 -43.53 -8.71 -28.19
C ILE A 697 -44.89 -9.09 -28.77
N ASP A 698 -45.64 -8.12 -29.28
CA ASP A 698 -46.94 -8.36 -29.91
C ASP A 698 -46.78 -9.17 -31.20
N ARG A 699 -45.75 -8.87 -32.01
CA ARG A 699 -45.36 -9.68 -33.19
C ARG A 699 -44.88 -11.09 -32.83
N LYS A 700 -44.13 -11.28 -31.73
CA LYS A 700 -43.76 -12.61 -31.20
C LYS A 700 -45.02 -13.37 -30.71
N SER A 701 -45.92 -12.69 -30.01
CA SER A 701 -47.17 -13.26 -29.46
C SER A 701 -48.12 -13.73 -30.56
N ARG A 702 -48.37 -12.90 -31.59
CA ARG A 702 -49.23 -13.24 -32.74
C ARG A 702 -48.65 -14.34 -33.67
N LYS A 703 -47.37 -14.70 -33.52
CA LYS A 703 -46.75 -15.81 -34.26
C LYS A 703 -46.90 -17.16 -33.57
N ILE A 704 -46.99 -17.16 -32.24
CA ILE A 704 -47.01 -18.37 -31.41
C ILE A 704 -48.45 -18.74 -31.05
N LEU A 705 -49.27 -17.75 -30.66
CA LEU A 705 -50.64 -17.96 -30.20
C LEU A 705 -51.63 -17.99 -31.37
N SER A 706 -52.71 -18.78 -31.20
CA SER A 706 -53.87 -18.70 -32.10
C SER A 706 -54.61 -17.36 -31.96
N ASP A 707 -55.20 -16.87 -33.05
CA ASP A 707 -55.89 -15.57 -33.11
C ASP A 707 -57.04 -15.45 -32.09
N GLY A 708 -57.68 -16.57 -31.72
CA GLY A 708 -58.66 -16.63 -30.62
C GLY A 708 -58.02 -16.44 -29.25
N ALA A 709 -57.03 -17.28 -28.90
CA ALA A 709 -56.37 -17.25 -27.59
C ALA A 709 -55.61 -15.93 -27.35
N TYR A 710 -54.96 -15.38 -28.38
CA TYR A 710 -54.30 -14.07 -28.33
C TYR A 710 -55.29 -12.95 -27.99
N LYS A 711 -56.48 -12.92 -28.62
CA LYS A 711 -57.51 -11.90 -28.34
C LYS A 711 -58.06 -12.01 -26.91
N GLU A 712 -58.31 -13.22 -26.43
CA GLU A 712 -58.75 -13.44 -25.04
C GLU A 712 -57.69 -12.97 -24.03
N ILE A 713 -56.43 -13.38 -24.22
CA ILE A 713 -55.32 -12.98 -23.36
C ILE A 713 -55.11 -11.46 -23.39
N ALA A 714 -55.19 -10.81 -24.56
CA ALA A 714 -55.04 -9.36 -24.68
C ALA A 714 -56.11 -8.59 -23.89
N ILE A 715 -57.38 -8.98 -24.00
CA ILE A 715 -58.50 -8.37 -23.25
C ILE A 715 -58.30 -8.55 -21.74
N LEU A 716 -57.97 -9.76 -21.29
CA LEU A 716 -57.71 -10.04 -19.87
C LEU A 716 -56.47 -9.31 -19.33
N GLN A 717 -55.44 -9.07 -20.16
CA GLN A 717 -54.26 -8.29 -19.78
C GLN A 717 -54.52 -6.79 -19.70
N GLU A 718 -55.47 -6.24 -20.47
CA GLU A 718 -55.92 -4.85 -20.31
C GLU A 718 -56.69 -4.68 -19.00
N GLN A 719 -57.69 -5.53 -18.74
CA GLN A 719 -58.42 -5.56 -17.46
C GLN A 719 -57.48 -5.75 -16.26
N LEU A 720 -56.47 -6.62 -16.39
CA LEU A 720 -55.45 -6.79 -15.36
C LEU A 720 -54.57 -5.54 -15.18
N ARG A 721 -54.30 -4.74 -16.23
CA ARG A 721 -53.57 -3.46 -16.14
C ARG A 721 -54.41 -2.38 -15.45
N GLU A 722 -55.70 -2.26 -15.78
CA GLU A 722 -56.64 -1.35 -15.10
C GLU A 722 -56.79 -1.69 -13.61
N GLU A 723 -57.07 -2.95 -13.29
CA GLU A 723 -57.26 -3.40 -11.91
C GLU A 723 -55.93 -3.35 -11.10
N LYS A 724 -54.76 -3.47 -11.76
CA LYS A 724 -53.45 -3.17 -11.16
C LYS A 724 -53.30 -1.68 -10.82
N ARG A 725 -53.73 -0.76 -11.70
CA ARG A 725 -53.68 0.70 -11.49
C ARG A 725 -54.57 1.11 -10.30
N LEU A 726 -55.82 0.63 -10.25
CA LEU A 726 -56.73 0.88 -9.13
C LEU A 726 -56.17 0.32 -7.81
N ARG A 727 -55.49 -0.83 -7.85
CA ARG A 727 -54.80 -1.42 -6.69
C ARG A 727 -53.63 -0.56 -6.20
N THR A 728 -52.85 0.09 -7.09
CA THR A 728 -51.79 1.03 -6.67
C THR A 728 -52.36 2.32 -6.10
N GLU A 729 -53.46 2.83 -6.66
CA GLU A 729 -54.16 4.01 -6.13
C GLU A 729 -54.76 3.76 -4.74
N LEU A 730 -55.45 2.62 -4.55
CA LEU A 730 -55.98 2.20 -3.24
C LEU A 730 -54.86 1.91 -2.23
N ARG A 731 -53.68 1.44 -2.69
CA ARG A 731 -52.49 1.33 -1.84
C ARG A 731 -52.03 2.70 -1.34
N ARG A 732 -51.90 3.69 -2.24
CA ARG A 732 -51.51 5.07 -1.88
C ARG A 732 -52.53 5.69 -0.92
N LYS A 733 -53.83 5.48 -1.15
CA LYS A 733 -54.92 5.90 -0.22
C LYS A 733 -54.87 5.20 1.14
N MET A 734 -54.44 3.94 1.22
CA MET A 734 -54.24 3.24 2.50
C MET A 734 -52.99 3.75 3.24
N GLU A 735 -51.87 3.95 2.52
CA GLU A 735 -50.62 4.44 3.11
C GLU A 735 -50.77 5.87 3.65
N THR A 736 -51.45 6.79 2.96
CA THR A 736 -51.72 8.14 3.49
C THR A 736 -52.63 8.14 4.73
N LYS A 737 -53.63 7.26 4.82
CA LYS A 737 -54.42 7.10 6.05
C LYS A 737 -53.57 6.56 7.21
N ARG A 738 -52.57 5.71 6.95
CA ARG A 738 -51.60 5.24 7.96
C ARG A 738 -50.69 6.37 8.45
N LEU A 739 -50.17 7.20 7.54
CA LEU A 739 -49.33 8.36 7.88
C LEU A 739 -50.08 9.33 8.82
N ASN A 740 -51.34 9.63 8.50
CA ASN A 740 -52.15 10.55 9.32
C ASN A 740 -52.45 10.01 10.73
N ALA A 741 -52.56 8.69 10.90
CA ALA A 741 -52.64 8.07 12.23
C ALA A 741 -51.32 8.21 13.01
N LEU A 742 -50.18 7.93 12.37
CA LEU A 742 -48.85 8.06 12.99
C LEU A 742 -48.52 9.51 13.38
N LYS A 743 -48.87 10.50 12.54
CA LYS A 743 -48.72 11.94 12.82
C LYS A 743 -49.48 12.41 14.08
N ILE A 744 -50.54 11.73 14.48
CA ILE A 744 -51.27 12.01 15.73
C ILE A 744 -50.53 11.38 16.91
N LEU A 745 -50.20 10.09 16.83
CA LEU A 745 -49.49 9.37 17.90
C LEU A 745 -48.13 9.99 18.26
N LEU A 746 -47.35 10.42 17.26
CA LEU A 746 -46.04 11.05 17.49
C LEU A 746 -46.14 12.42 18.19
N LYS A 747 -47.29 13.12 18.08
CA LYS A 747 -47.56 14.36 18.80
C LYS A 747 -48.03 14.13 20.24
N GLU A 748 -48.72 13.02 20.50
CA GLU A 748 -49.17 12.65 21.86
C GLU A 748 -48.02 12.10 22.71
N LEU A 749 -47.06 11.39 22.12
CA LEU A 749 -45.99 10.70 22.85
C LEU A 749 -44.82 11.61 23.28
N GLY A 750 -44.58 12.74 22.60
CA GLY A 750 -43.33 13.49 22.69
C GLY A 750 -43.05 14.26 23.99
N ASN A 751 -43.98 14.30 24.95
CA ASN A 751 -43.89 15.21 26.11
C ASN A 751 -43.17 14.62 27.34
N ASP A 752 -43.42 13.34 27.67
CA ASP A 752 -42.99 12.75 28.96
C ASP A 752 -41.83 11.73 28.84
N ARG A 753 -41.65 11.12 27.66
CA ARG A 753 -40.67 10.04 27.41
C ARG A 753 -40.20 10.05 25.96
N LEU A 754 -39.02 9.46 25.72
CA LEU A 754 -38.46 9.25 24.39
C LEU A 754 -38.76 7.81 23.92
N PRO A 755 -39.80 7.55 23.12
CA PRO A 755 -40.22 6.20 22.74
C PRO A 755 -39.21 5.52 21.82
N PHE A 756 -39.07 4.20 21.95
CA PHE A 756 -38.36 3.42 20.93
C PHE A 756 -39.25 3.23 19.70
N LEU A 757 -38.64 3.22 18.52
CA LEU A 757 -39.29 2.88 17.26
C LEU A 757 -38.41 1.93 16.45
N CYS A 758 -39.00 1.31 15.43
CA CYS A 758 -38.28 0.47 14.47
C CYS A 758 -38.43 1.08 13.08
N LEU A 759 -37.32 1.56 12.49
CA LEU A 759 -37.29 2.03 11.11
C LEU A 759 -37.09 0.82 10.19
N LYS A 760 -37.86 0.72 9.10
CA LYS A 760 -37.74 -0.37 8.12
C LYS A 760 -37.63 0.17 6.70
N TYR A 761 -36.56 -0.18 6.01
CA TYR A 761 -36.29 0.25 4.64
C TYR A 761 -35.68 -0.89 3.80
N LYS A 762 -35.49 -0.63 2.51
CA LYS A 762 -34.70 -1.47 1.61
C LYS A 762 -33.63 -0.61 0.96
N ASP A 763 -32.42 -1.15 0.84
CA ASP A 763 -31.32 -0.49 0.15
C ASP A 763 -31.39 -0.67 -1.38
N SER A 764 -30.39 -0.14 -2.09
CA SER A 764 -30.28 -0.23 -3.55
C SER A 764 -29.98 -1.64 -4.08
N GLU A 765 -29.58 -2.57 -3.21
CA GLU A 765 -29.38 -4.00 -3.53
C GLU A 765 -30.64 -4.84 -3.21
N GLY A 766 -31.65 -4.22 -2.57
CA GLY A 766 -32.95 -4.83 -2.25
C GLY A 766 -32.98 -5.52 -0.88
N VAL A 767 -31.88 -5.51 -0.12
CA VAL A 767 -31.78 -6.07 1.22
C VAL A 767 -32.68 -5.28 2.16
N GLU A 768 -33.36 -5.99 3.07
CA GLU A 768 -34.37 -5.38 3.93
C GLU A 768 -33.84 -5.13 5.35
N HIS A 769 -33.58 -3.86 5.66
CA HIS A 769 -33.02 -3.42 6.93
C HIS A 769 -34.10 -3.08 7.93
N SER A 770 -33.85 -3.33 9.21
CA SER A 770 -34.74 -2.98 10.33
C SER A 770 -33.90 -2.46 11.50
N VAL A 771 -34.01 -1.16 11.79
CA VAL A 771 -33.15 -0.44 12.73
C VAL A 771 -33.95 -0.02 13.97
N PRO A 772 -33.65 -0.56 15.16
CA PRO A 772 -34.06 0.01 16.43
C PRO A 772 -33.51 1.42 16.62
N ALA A 773 -34.36 2.39 16.95
CA ALA A 773 -33.93 3.76 17.23
C ALA A 773 -34.78 4.42 18.34
N VAL A 774 -34.21 5.42 19.00
CA VAL A 774 -34.92 6.31 19.94
C VAL A 774 -35.48 7.50 19.18
N TYR A 775 -36.79 7.74 19.26
CA TYR A 775 -37.41 8.95 18.73
C TYR A 775 -37.01 10.18 19.55
N LEU A 776 -36.63 11.26 18.88
CA LEU A 776 -36.19 12.51 19.51
C LEU A 776 -37.19 13.64 19.29
N GLY A 777 -37.73 13.80 18.07
CA GLY A 777 -38.74 14.82 17.80
C GLY A 777 -39.02 15.07 16.32
N ASN A 778 -39.71 16.17 16.06
CA ASN A 778 -39.92 16.73 14.71
C ASN A 778 -38.79 17.74 14.40
N ALA A 779 -38.35 17.81 13.16
CA ALA A 779 -37.39 18.80 12.68
C ALA A 779 -37.88 20.24 12.90
N ASP A 780 -39.20 20.48 12.78
CA ASP A 780 -39.78 21.83 12.94
C ASP A 780 -39.54 22.46 14.32
N SER A 781 -39.45 21.62 15.37
CA SER A 781 -39.25 22.05 16.77
C SER A 781 -37.81 22.46 17.11
N PHE A 782 -36.89 22.43 16.15
CA PHE A 782 -35.49 22.81 16.36
C PHE A 782 -35.24 24.29 16.01
N ASP A 783 -34.69 25.09 16.92
CA ASP A 783 -34.45 26.52 16.69
C ASP A 783 -33.11 26.88 16.00
N GLY A 784 -32.21 25.91 15.80
CA GLY A 784 -30.96 26.15 15.07
C GLY A 784 -31.17 26.37 13.57
N SER A 785 -30.67 27.49 13.06
CA SER A 785 -30.85 27.91 11.66
C SER A 785 -30.16 27.00 10.63
N LYS A 786 -29.05 26.36 11.01
CA LYS A 786 -28.25 25.46 10.16
C LYS A 786 -29.09 24.28 9.64
N PHE A 787 -29.81 23.62 10.54
CA PHE A 787 -30.64 22.44 10.24
C PHE A 787 -31.90 22.81 9.44
N LYS A 788 -32.57 23.93 9.79
CA LYS A 788 -33.75 24.43 9.07
C LYS A 788 -33.45 24.74 7.59
N ASN A 789 -32.31 25.37 7.29
CA ASN A 789 -31.89 25.62 5.91
C ASN A 789 -31.65 24.30 5.13
N MET A 790 -30.98 23.33 5.75
CA MET A 790 -30.69 22.03 5.13
C MET A 790 -31.96 21.25 4.80
N VAL A 791 -32.98 21.27 5.66
CA VAL A 791 -34.28 20.63 5.40
C VAL A 791 -35.00 21.29 4.22
N SER A 792 -34.94 22.62 4.08
CA SER A 792 -35.52 23.31 2.91
C SER A 792 -34.78 23.01 1.59
N ASP A 793 -33.45 22.82 1.63
CA ASP A 793 -32.68 22.39 0.46
C ASP A 793 -33.10 20.97 0.03
N ILE A 794 -33.31 20.06 1.00
CA ILE A 794 -33.80 18.69 0.78
C ILE A 794 -35.20 18.69 0.15
N ASP A 795 -36.14 19.50 0.64
CA ASP A 795 -37.48 19.59 0.06
C ASP A 795 -37.48 20.20 -1.35
N SER A 796 -36.59 21.15 -1.65
CA SER A 796 -36.45 21.71 -2.99
C SER A 796 -36.08 20.65 -4.04
N LEU A 797 -35.23 19.68 -3.66
CA LEU A 797 -34.86 18.54 -4.49
C LEU A 797 -36.04 17.57 -4.67
N ALA A 798 -36.78 17.25 -3.61
CA ALA A 798 -37.97 16.41 -3.68
C ALA A 798 -39.07 16.99 -4.60
N GLN A 799 -39.32 18.30 -4.50
CA GLN A 799 -40.28 18.98 -5.40
C GLN A 799 -39.81 19.01 -6.86
N THR A 800 -38.49 19.09 -7.08
CA THR A 800 -37.90 19.02 -8.43
C THR A 800 -38.04 17.63 -9.06
N VAL A 801 -37.93 16.54 -8.28
CA VAL A 801 -38.19 15.18 -8.79
C VAL A 801 -39.68 14.97 -9.08
N ALA A 802 -40.57 15.37 -8.16
CA ALA A 802 -42.02 15.20 -8.31
C ALA A 802 -42.61 15.94 -9.54
N SER A 803 -41.97 17.03 -9.97
CA SER A 803 -42.39 17.80 -11.17
C SER A 803 -41.84 17.25 -12.49
N ILE A 804 -40.88 16.31 -12.47
CA ILE A 804 -40.37 15.65 -13.68
C ILE A 804 -41.25 14.46 -14.10
N GLU A 805 -41.92 13.78 -13.15
CA GLU A 805 -42.75 12.60 -13.45
C GLU A 805 -44.22 12.91 -13.80
N LEU A 806 -44.70 14.14 -13.57
CA LEU A 806 -46.11 14.52 -13.73
C LEU A 806 -46.42 15.30 -15.02
N ASN A 807 -46.23 14.64 -16.17
CA ASN A 807 -46.72 15.10 -17.48
C ASN A 807 -48.10 14.48 -17.85
N VAL A 808 -49.07 14.57 -16.94
CA VAL A 808 -50.50 14.27 -17.21
C VAL A 808 -51.37 15.35 -16.57
N SER A 809 -52.30 15.90 -17.35
CA SER A 809 -53.13 17.04 -16.95
C SER A 809 -54.46 16.61 -16.30
N GLU A 810 -54.56 16.72 -14.99
CA GLU A 810 -55.84 16.98 -14.30
C GLU A 810 -55.55 17.61 -12.93
N VAL A 811 -56.04 18.83 -12.70
CA VAL A 811 -55.71 19.64 -11.50
C VAL A 811 -56.99 19.90 -10.72
N GLU A 812 -57.36 18.95 -9.86
CA GLU A 812 -58.36 19.18 -8.81
C GLU A 812 -57.76 18.96 -7.41
N THR A 813 -58.18 19.83 -6.50
CA THR A 813 -57.55 20.14 -5.22
C THR A 813 -57.44 18.97 -4.24
N HIS A 814 -56.21 18.49 -3.99
CA HIS A 814 -55.86 17.78 -2.75
C HIS A 814 -54.77 18.53 -1.99
N LYS A 815 -55.18 19.39 -1.04
CA LYS A 815 -54.32 19.89 0.05
C LYS A 815 -54.21 18.81 1.14
N ASP A 816 -53.52 17.72 0.86
CA ASP A 816 -53.36 16.61 1.79
C ASP A 816 -51.88 16.24 1.99
N VAL A 817 -51.37 16.65 3.16
CA VAL A 817 -50.17 16.12 3.82
C VAL A 817 -48.82 16.46 3.17
N GLU A 818 -48.23 17.57 3.62
CA GLU A 818 -46.78 17.75 3.58
C GLU A 818 -46.10 16.70 4.50
N PRO A 819 -44.93 16.15 4.12
CA PRO A 819 -44.15 15.29 5.01
C PRO A 819 -43.67 16.11 6.22
N SER A 820 -43.73 15.53 7.43
CA SER A 820 -42.97 16.06 8.56
C SER A 820 -41.75 15.18 8.75
N TYR A 821 -40.58 15.80 8.86
CA TYR A 821 -39.32 15.08 9.06
C TYR A 821 -39.07 14.87 10.55
N HIS A 822 -38.81 13.62 10.90
CA HIS A 822 -38.57 13.20 12.27
C HIS A 822 -37.12 12.79 12.45
N VAL A 823 -36.60 12.99 13.67
CA VAL A 823 -35.21 12.67 14.03
C VAL A 823 -35.19 11.54 15.06
N ALA A 824 -34.28 10.58 14.87
CA ALA A 824 -34.05 9.47 15.79
C ALA A 824 -32.57 9.06 15.84
N LEU A 825 -32.14 8.44 16.95
CA LEU A 825 -30.81 7.87 17.14
C LEU A 825 -30.86 6.34 17.11
N GLY A 826 -30.15 5.70 16.18
CA GLY A 826 -30.15 4.26 15.96
C GLY A 826 -29.19 3.46 16.84
N SER A 827 -29.47 2.16 17.02
CA SER A 827 -28.59 1.20 17.71
C SER A 827 -27.27 0.88 16.98
N ASP A 828 -27.13 1.38 15.75
CA ASP A 828 -25.94 1.33 14.90
C ASP A 828 -24.98 2.52 15.13
N ASN A 829 -25.35 3.47 15.99
CA ASN A 829 -24.70 4.78 16.18
C ASN A 829 -24.87 5.76 15.01
N SER A 830 -25.96 5.67 14.24
CA SER A 830 -26.32 6.69 13.26
C SER A 830 -27.50 7.53 13.73
N TRP A 831 -27.48 8.83 13.43
CA TRP A 831 -28.67 9.66 13.40
C TRP A 831 -29.48 9.34 12.14
N TYR A 832 -30.80 9.39 12.24
CA TYR A 832 -31.73 9.17 11.13
C TYR A 832 -32.71 10.33 11.00
N LEU A 833 -32.89 10.80 9.75
CA LEU A 833 -33.88 11.79 9.34
C LEU A 833 -34.88 11.11 8.41
N PHE A 834 -36.17 11.11 8.76
CA PHE A 834 -37.16 10.25 8.08
C PHE A 834 -38.58 10.81 8.14
N THR A 835 -39.40 10.50 7.14
CA THR A 835 -40.87 10.68 7.21
C THR A 835 -41.55 9.50 7.89
N GLU A 836 -42.82 9.67 8.30
CA GLU A 836 -43.57 8.66 9.05
C GLU A 836 -43.80 7.35 8.27
N LYS A 837 -43.49 7.34 6.96
CA LYS A 837 -43.53 6.16 6.10
C LYS A 837 -42.61 5.05 6.59
N TRP A 838 -41.41 5.40 7.06
CA TRP A 838 -40.34 4.45 7.36
C TRP A 838 -40.50 3.77 8.73
N ILE A 839 -41.44 4.24 9.55
CA ILE A 839 -41.77 3.64 10.84
C ILE A 839 -42.50 2.30 10.63
N LYS A 840 -41.93 1.19 11.10
CA LYS A 840 -42.59 -0.12 11.19
C LYS A 840 -43.52 -0.17 12.40
N THR A 841 -42.98 0.12 13.58
CA THR A 841 -43.66 0.04 14.89
C THR A 841 -43.14 1.13 15.82
N VAL A 842 -43.96 1.54 16.80
CA VAL A 842 -43.61 2.48 17.88
C VAL A 842 -43.94 1.85 19.22
N TYR A 843 -43.02 1.93 20.17
CA TYR A 843 -43.14 1.31 21.50
C TYR A 843 -43.31 2.41 22.56
N LYS A 844 -44.37 2.32 23.39
CA LYS A 844 -44.63 3.24 24.52
C LYS A 844 -43.62 3.10 25.66
N THR A 845 -42.86 2.01 25.70
CA THR A 845 -41.64 1.89 26.50
C THR A 845 -40.53 2.69 25.84
N GLY A 846 -39.89 3.56 26.61
CA GLY A 846 -38.91 4.53 26.12
C GLY A 846 -38.06 5.09 27.25
N LEU A 847 -37.01 5.84 26.91
CA LEU A 847 -36.13 6.46 27.91
C LEU A 847 -36.89 7.57 28.67
N PRO A 848 -36.68 7.72 29.99
CA PRO A 848 -37.27 8.80 30.76
C PRO A 848 -36.63 10.13 30.35
N ASN A 849 -37.42 11.13 29.96
CA ASN A 849 -36.91 12.46 29.64
C ASN A 849 -36.78 13.30 30.93
N VAL A 850 -35.85 12.90 31.81
CA VAL A 850 -35.66 13.49 33.14
C VAL A 850 -34.17 13.69 33.39
N ALA A 851 -33.79 14.87 33.89
CA ALA A 851 -32.41 15.19 34.27
C ALA A 851 -31.86 14.22 35.34
N LEU A 852 -30.58 13.85 35.22
CA LEU A 852 -29.93 12.87 36.11
C LEU A 852 -29.59 13.46 37.48
N SER A 853 -29.30 14.75 37.54
CA SER A 853 -29.10 15.51 38.79
C SER A 853 -29.74 16.90 38.73
N LEU A 854 -29.66 17.62 39.85
CA LEU A 854 -30.43 18.84 40.11
C LEU A 854 -29.77 20.07 39.47
N GLY A 855 -29.83 20.14 38.14
CA GLY A 855 -29.21 21.19 37.32
C GLY A 855 -28.61 20.71 35.99
N ASP A 856 -28.72 19.42 35.65
CA ASP A 856 -28.34 18.92 34.32
C ASP A 856 -29.44 19.22 33.29
N ASP A 857 -29.05 19.40 32.02
CA ASP A 857 -29.97 19.50 30.88
C ASP A 857 -30.75 18.18 30.68
N LEU A 858 -31.92 18.23 30.04
CA LEU A 858 -32.72 17.03 29.78
C LEU A 858 -32.02 16.10 28.76
N PRO A 859 -32.18 14.76 28.86
CA PRO A 859 -31.61 13.81 27.90
C PRO A 859 -31.93 14.14 26.44
N HIS A 860 -33.15 14.64 26.18
CA HIS A 860 -33.57 15.20 24.89
C HIS A 860 -32.65 16.36 24.45
N GLU A 861 -32.48 17.39 25.27
CA GLU A 861 -31.71 18.61 24.98
C GLU A 861 -30.23 18.31 24.76
N VAL A 862 -29.64 17.39 25.54
CA VAL A 862 -28.26 16.91 25.34
C VAL A 862 -28.09 16.27 23.97
N MET A 863 -29.03 15.44 23.51
CA MET A 863 -28.96 14.83 22.17
C MET A 863 -29.16 15.86 21.05
N TRP A 864 -30.03 16.87 21.21
CA TRP A 864 -30.13 17.97 20.25
C TRP A 864 -28.84 18.82 20.17
N MET A 865 -28.14 19.05 21.30
CA MET A 865 -26.84 19.72 21.29
C MET A 865 -25.73 18.91 20.60
N LEU A 866 -25.76 17.58 20.69
CA LEU A 866 -24.81 16.72 19.96
C LEU A 866 -25.04 16.81 18.44
N LEU A 867 -26.30 16.81 18.00
CA LEU A 867 -26.67 16.89 16.59
C LEU A 867 -26.18 18.18 15.91
N ASP A 868 -26.27 19.34 16.59
CA ASP A 868 -25.85 20.63 16.02
C ASP A 868 -24.31 20.79 15.92
N ARG A 869 -23.57 20.07 16.78
CA ARG A 869 -22.09 20.08 16.82
C ARG A 869 -21.42 19.23 15.74
N GLU A 870 -22.11 18.25 15.16
CA GLU A 870 -21.49 17.29 14.24
C GLU A 870 -21.45 17.85 12.80
N GLU A 871 -20.26 18.28 12.34
CA GLU A 871 -20.04 18.82 11.00
C GLU A 871 -19.91 17.74 9.91
N LYS A 872 -20.87 16.81 9.86
CA LYS A 872 -20.97 15.78 8.82
C LYS A 872 -22.09 16.10 7.82
N GLN A 873 -21.98 15.51 6.63
CA GLN A 873 -23.05 15.54 5.61
C GLN A 873 -24.02 14.39 5.83
N TRP A 874 -25.29 14.58 5.44
CA TRP A 874 -26.33 13.57 5.50
C TRP A 874 -26.36 12.75 4.21
N GLU A 875 -26.23 11.43 4.33
CA GLU A 875 -26.28 10.50 3.21
C GLU A 875 -27.69 9.92 3.02
N LYS A 876 -28.11 9.73 1.76
CA LYS A 876 -29.47 9.34 1.39
C LYS A 876 -29.57 7.82 1.24
N LEU A 877 -30.32 7.16 2.12
CA LEU A 877 -30.50 5.70 2.10
C LEU A 877 -31.62 5.25 1.16
N ALA A 878 -32.75 5.95 1.17
CA ALA A 878 -33.94 5.57 0.40
C ALA A 878 -34.85 6.76 0.07
N GLU A 879 -35.68 6.61 -0.95
CA GLU A 879 -36.60 7.64 -1.46
C GLU A 879 -38.01 7.08 -1.73
N SER A 880 -39.00 7.97 -1.82
CA SER A 880 -40.39 7.63 -2.09
C SER A 880 -41.21 8.86 -2.50
N GLU A 881 -42.34 8.62 -3.17
CA GLU A 881 -43.49 9.54 -3.33
C GLU A 881 -44.01 10.21 -2.04
N LEU A 882 -43.54 9.78 -0.86
CA LEU A 882 -43.97 10.19 0.48
C LEU A 882 -42.76 10.55 1.38
N GLY A 883 -41.67 11.02 0.75
CA GLY A 883 -40.45 11.50 1.39
C GLY A 883 -39.33 10.46 1.55
N GLY A 884 -38.13 10.97 1.83
CA GLY A 884 -36.89 10.18 1.91
C GLY A 884 -36.54 9.66 3.32
N LEU A 885 -35.41 8.95 3.35
CA LEU A 885 -34.70 8.49 4.54
C LEU A 885 -33.22 8.83 4.37
N TRP A 886 -32.66 9.58 5.32
CA TRP A 886 -31.24 9.94 5.37
C TRP A 886 -30.63 9.50 6.70
N TYR A 887 -29.31 9.34 6.72
CA TYR A 887 -28.55 9.08 7.94
C TYR A 887 -27.28 9.93 8.03
N MET A 888 -26.74 10.01 9.25
CA MET A 888 -25.46 10.65 9.57
C MET A 888 -24.76 9.83 10.66
N GLU A 889 -23.53 9.38 10.43
CA GLU A 889 -22.76 8.56 11.39
C GLU A 889 -22.36 9.41 12.62
N GLY A 890 -22.77 9.01 13.83
CA GLY A 890 -22.52 9.77 15.06
C GLY A 890 -21.11 9.62 15.64
N SER A 891 -20.76 10.50 16.58
CA SER A 891 -19.47 10.52 17.29
C SER A 891 -19.31 9.44 18.39
N PHE A 892 -18.19 9.49 19.12
CA PHE A 892 -17.95 8.61 20.27
C PHE A 892 -18.85 8.94 21.48
N GLU A 893 -19.36 10.18 21.56
CA GLU A 893 -20.30 10.58 22.62
C GLU A 893 -21.70 10.02 22.35
N THR A 894 -22.18 10.07 21.10
CA THR A 894 -23.43 9.40 20.69
C THR A 894 -23.34 7.88 20.86
N TRP A 895 -22.14 7.29 20.69
CA TRP A 895 -21.95 5.85 20.86
C TRP A 895 -22.34 5.37 22.27
N SER A 896 -22.08 6.20 23.29
CA SER A 896 -22.50 5.90 24.67
C SER A 896 -24.01 5.82 24.85
N TRP A 897 -24.78 6.58 24.04
CA TRP A 897 -26.24 6.50 23.99
C TRP A 897 -26.74 5.33 23.12
N SER A 898 -26.08 5.03 22.00
CA SER A 898 -26.42 3.89 21.12
C SER A 898 -26.43 2.55 21.88
N LEU A 899 -25.51 2.37 22.84
CA LEU A 899 -25.41 1.19 23.71
C LEU A 899 -26.61 1.02 24.67
N ASN A 900 -27.40 2.07 24.88
CA ASN A 900 -28.63 2.03 25.69
C ASN A 900 -29.89 1.77 24.85
N VAL A 901 -29.78 1.65 23.52
CA VAL A 901 -30.89 1.27 22.64
C VAL A 901 -31.02 -0.26 22.65
N PRO A 902 -32.10 -0.84 23.21
CA PRO A 902 -32.23 -2.29 23.31
C PRO A 902 -32.52 -2.92 21.94
N VAL A 903 -31.95 -4.09 21.68
CA VAL A 903 -32.31 -4.90 20.49
C VAL A 903 -33.76 -5.39 20.68
N LEU A 904 -34.69 -4.78 19.96
CA LEU A 904 -36.14 -4.86 20.22
C LEU A 904 -36.79 -6.26 20.09
N ASN A 905 -36.04 -7.28 19.69
CA ASN A 905 -36.48 -8.68 19.55
C ASN A 905 -37.02 -9.30 20.85
N SER A 906 -36.83 -8.66 22.02
CA SER A 906 -37.37 -9.11 23.31
C SER A 906 -38.68 -8.44 23.73
N LEU A 907 -39.19 -7.46 22.98
CA LEU A 907 -40.49 -6.85 23.23
C LEU A 907 -41.56 -7.56 22.40
N SER A 908 -42.72 -7.84 23.00
CA SER A 908 -43.86 -8.41 22.28
C SER A 908 -44.33 -7.46 21.18
N GLU A 909 -44.58 -7.97 19.96
CA GLU A 909 -45.19 -7.23 18.84
C GLU A 909 -46.69 -6.94 19.07
N ILE A 910 -47.01 -6.29 20.19
CA ILE A 910 -48.31 -5.65 20.42
C ILE A 910 -48.27 -4.33 19.65
N ASP A 911 -48.55 -4.43 18.36
CA ASP A 911 -48.57 -3.32 17.42
C ASP A 911 -49.80 -2.43 17.67
N GLU A 912 -49.74 -1.58 18.71
CA GLU A 912 -50.85 -0.70 19.10
C GLU A 912 -51.29 0.30 18.02
N VAL A 913 -50.53 0.42 16.91
CA VAL A 913 -50.98 1.10 15.68
C VAL A 913 -52.29 0.49 15.15
N LEU A 914 -52.56 -0.79 15.45
CA LEU A 914 -53.83 -1.47 15.15
C LEU A 914 -55.06 -0.84 15.83
N HIS A 915 -54.90 0.00 16.86
CA HIS A 915 -56.02 0.71 17.50
C HIS A 915 -56.39 2.06 16.84
N MET A 916 -55.72 2.45 15.74
CA MET A 916 -56.00 3.72 15.05
C MET A 916 -57.07 3.59 13.95
N SER A 917 -58.13 4.41 14.09
CA SER A 917 -59.08 4.87 13.06
C SER A 917 -59.82 3.83 12.21
N GLN A 918 -61.16 3.91 12.25
CA GLN A 918 -62.05 3.21 11.33
C GLN A 918 -61.66 3.44 9.87
N ALA A 919 -61.34 4.68 9.49
CA ALA A 919 -61.00 5.04 8.11
C ALA A 919 -59.68 4.44 7.59
N TYR A 920 -58.80 3.91 8.46
CA TYR A 920 -57.66 3.09 8.04
C TYR A 920 -58.08 1.63 7.81
N HIS A 921 -58.94 1.08 8.68
CA HIS A 921 -59.50 -0.25 8.52
C HIS A 921 -60.32 -0.39 7.22
N ASP A 922 -61.20 0.58 6.93
CA ASP A 922 -62.01 0.63 5.71
C ASP A 922 -61.13 0.67 4.43
N ALA A 923 -60.01 1.41 4.48
CA ALA A 923 -59.04 1.50 3.39
C ALA A 923 -58.20 0.22 3.23
N VAL A 924 -57.84 -0.44 4.33
CA VAL A 924 -57.16 -1.75 4.34
C VAL A 924 -58.09 -2.83 3.77
N GLU A 925 -59.39 -2.81 4.09
CA GLU A 925 -60.38 -3.73 3.53
C GLU A 925 -60.59 -3.49 2.03
N SER A 926 -60.79 -2.23 1.62
CA SER A 926 -60.89 -1.84 0.20
C SER A 926 -59.68 -2.31 -0.62
N TYR A 927 -58.46 -2.18 -0.07
CA TYR A 927 -57.25 -2.68 -0.71
C TYR A 927 -57.15 -4.21 -0.71
N LYS A 928 -57.57 -4.90 0.36
CA LYS A 928 -57.64 -6.37 0.40
C LYS A 928 -58.56 -6.89 -0.70
N ASP A 929 -59.73 -6.29 -0.89
CA ASP A 929 -60.66 -6.70 -1.93
C ASP A 929 -60.16 -6.41 -3.34
N GLN A 930 -59.53 -5.25 -3.58
CA GLN A 930 -58.90 -5.00 -4.88
C GLN A 930 -57.71 -5.96 -5.15
N ARG A 931 -56.93 -6.30 -4.11
CA ARG A 931 -55.90 -7.35 -4.20
C ARG A 931 -56.53 -8.72 -4.50
N ASN A 932 -57.69 -9.03 -3.93
CA ASN A 932 -58.44 -10.26 -4.19
C ASN A 932 -58.97 -10.31 -5.64
N LYS A 933 -59.49 -9.21 -6.20
CA LYS A 933 -59.89 -9.15 -7.62
C LYS A 933 -58.69 -9.35 -8.55
N VAL A 934 -57.59 -8.64 -8.34
CA VAL A 934 -56.34 -8.81 -9.13
C VAL A 934 -55.80 -10.25 -9.02
N ALA A 935 -55.93 -10.89 -7.86
CA ALA A 935 -55.58 -12.31 -7.69
C ALA A 935 -56.55 -13.27 -8.41
N ARG A 936 -57.86 -12.95 -8.46
CA ARG A 936 -58.85 -13.70 -9.26
C ARG A 936 -58.57 -13.58 -10.74
N LEU A 937 -58.36 -12.36 -11.27
CA LEU A 937 -58.01 -12.13 -12.68
C LEU A 937 -56.71 -12.84 -13.08
N LYS A 938 -55.67 -12.82 -12.23
CA LYS A 938 -54.46 -13.64 -12.44
C LYS A 938 -54.76 -15.13 -12.52
N LYS A 939 -55.70 -15.66 -11.71
CA LYS A 939 -56.12 -17.07 -11.77
C LYS A 939 -57.00 -17.39 -12.99
N THR A 940 -57.77 -16.44 -13.51
CA THR A 940 -58.50 -16.59 -14.78
C THR A 940 -57.52 -16.67 -15.95
N ILE A 941 -56.59 -15.71 -16.04
CA ILE A 941 -55.52 -15.68 -17.05
C ILE A 941 -54.66 -16.95 -17.00
N ALA A 942 -54.36 -17.45 -15.80
CA ALA A 942 -53.60 -18.70 -15.63
C ALA A 942 -54.35 -19.99 -16.02
N ARG A 943 -55.60 -19.89 -16.50
CA ARG A 943 -56.43 -21.01 -16.98
C ARG A 943 -56.73 -20.95 -18.48
N THR A 944 -56.38 -19.85 -19.16
CA THR A 944 -56.55 -19.70 -20.61
C THR A 944 -55.51 -20.58 -21.33
N GLU A 945 -55.92 -21.30 -22.37
CA GLU A 945 -55.12 -22.38 -22.99
C GLU A 945 -53.73 -21.90 -23.44
N GLY A 946 -53.64 -20.76 -24.14
CA GLY A 946 -52.38 -20.16 -24.59
C GLY A 946 -51.52 -19.49 -23.50
N PHE A 947 -51.90 -19.54 -22.21
CA PHE A 947 -51.17 -18.80 -21.18
C PHE A 947 -49.77 -19.37 -20.89
N LYS A 948 -49.53 -20.68 -21.04
CA LYS A 948 -48.19 -21.27 -20.83
C LYS A 948 -47.15 -20.62 -21.76
N GLU A 949 -47.48 -20.49 -23.04
CA GLU A 949 -46.65 -19.88 -24.09
C GLU A 949 -46.50 -18.37 -23.88
N TYR A 950 -47.61 -17.66 -23.66
CA TYR A 950 -47.56 -16.21 -23.39
C TYR A 950 -46.76 -15.87 -22.13
N LYS A 951 -46.79 -16.74 -21.11
CA LYS A 951 -45.96 -16.61 -19.90
C LYS A 951 -44.47 -16.76 -20.22
N ARG A 952 -44.05 -17.71 -21.08
CA ARG A 952 -42.66 -17.82 -21.53
C ARG A 952 -42.17 -16.52 -22.18
N ILE A 953 -42.98 -15.89 -23.04
CA ILE A 953 -42.67 -14.58 -23.66
C ILE A 953 -42.56 -13.46 -22.60
N LEU A 954 -43.45 -13.45 -21.60
CA LEU A 954 -43.46 -12.45 -20.52
C LEU A 954 -42.26 -12.60 -19.58
N ASP A 955 -41.91 -13.82 -19.19
CA ASP A 955 -40.76 -14.08 -18.32
C ASP A 955 -39.44 -13.78 -19.04
N TRP A 956 -39.35 -14.08 -20.35
CA TRP A 956 -38.26 -13.61 -21.22
C TRP A 956 -38.17 -12.07 -21.28
N LYS A 957 -39.30 -11.34 -21.40
CA LYS A 957 -39.32 -9.87 -21.34
C LYS A 957 -38.76 -9.36 -20.00
N ASN A 958 -39.24 -9.92 -18.89
CA ASN A 958 -38.79 -9.50 -17.56
C ASN A 958 -37.27 -9.72 -17.39
N PHE A 959 -36.76 -10.88 -17.81
CA PHE A 959 -35.33 -11.20 -17.73
C PHE A 959 -34.46 -10.28 -18.60
N THR A 960 -34.89 -10.00 -19.82
CA THR A 960 -34.18 -9.09 -20.75
C THR A 960 -34.27 -7.63 -20.31
N GLU A 961 -35.40 -7.16 -19.77
CA GLU A 961 -35.47 -5.85 -19.09
C GLU A 961 -34.49 -5.74 -17.92
N ASP A 962 -34.38 -6.77 -17.07
CA ASP A 962 -33.45 -6.77 -15.95
C ASP A 962 -31.99 -6.96 -16.37
N LYS A 963 -31.73 -7.54 -17.55
CA LYS A 963 -30.42 -7.47 -18.23
C LYS A 963 -30.13 -6.04 -18.70
N ILE A 964 -31.08 -5.39 -19.38
CA ILE A 964 -30.96 -3.99 -19.84
C ILE A 964 -30.72 -3.02 -18.66
N LYS A 965 -31.41 -3.19 -17.53
CA LYS A 965 -31.20 -2.38 -16.30
C LYS A 965 -29.77 -2.55 -15.77
N ARG A 966 -29.27 -3.80 -15.68
CA ARG A 966 -27.89 -4.10 -15.27
C ARG A 966 -26.84 -3.53 -16.23
N LEU A 967 -27.05 -3.64 -17.54
CA LEU A 967 -26.18 -3.06 -18.56
C LEU A 967 -26.16 -1.53 -18.52
N LYS A 968 -27.32 -0.87 -18.34
CA LYS A 968 -27.42 0.60 -18.17
C LYS A 968 -26.66 1.07 -16.92
N MET A 969 -26.76 0.35 -15.80
CA MET A 969 -25.98 0.65 -14.59
C MET A 969 -24.46 0.45 -14.81
N ARG A 970 -24.02 -0.61 -15.50
CA ARG A 970 -22.60 -0.78 -15.90
C ARG A 970 -22.13 0.36 -16.80
N SER A 971 -22.94 0.76 -17.78
CA SER A 971 -22.64 1.84 -18.72
C SER A 971 -22.48 3.19 -18.02
N ASN A 972 -23.36 3.54 -17.08
CA ASN A 972 -23.24 4.79 -16.33
C ASN A 972 -21.97 4.81 -15.45
N ARG A 973 -21.73 3.75 -14.65
CA ARG A 973 -20.53 3.62 -13.81
C ARG A 973 -19.22 3.69 -14.62
N LEU A 974 -19.21 3.14 -15.84
CA LEU A 974 -18.05 3.21 -16.74
C LEU A 974 -17.88 4.61 -17.36
N ARG A 975 -18.98 5.33 -17.62
CA ARG A 975 -18.98 6.71 -18.12
C ARG A 975 -18.53 7.72 -17.06
N GLU A 976 -18.93 7.53 -15.80
CA GLU A 976 -18.49 8.31 -14.65
C GLU A 976 -16.97 8.19 -14.47
N ARG A 977 -16.44 6.97 -14.38
CA ARG A 977 -14.99 6.70 -14.33
C ARG A 977 -14.20 7.30 -15.50
N LEU A 978 -14.78 7.27 -16.71
CA LEU A 978 -14.16 7.88 -17.89
C LEU A 978 -14.01 9.42 -17.80
N GLN A 979 -14.81 10.10 -16.97
CA GLN A 979 -14.66 11.53 -16.68
C GLN A 979 -13.59 11.78 -15.59
N GLU A 980 -13.44 10.86 -14.65
CA GLU A 980 -12.39 10.90 -13.62
C GLU A 980 -10.99 10.68 -14.19
N ILE A 981 -10.86 9.91 -15.27
CA ILE A 981 -9.57 9.53 -15.92
C ILE A 981 -8.98 10.65 -16.82
N GLU A 982 -9.54 11.87 -16.85
CA GLU A 982 -8.90 13.00 -17.55
C GLU A 982 -7.49 13.34 -17.00
N PRO A 983 -6.49 13.64 -17.85
CA PRO A 983 -5.10 13.83 -17.43
C PRO A 983 -4.93 15.01 -16.44
N SER A 984 -4.75 14.67 -15.17
CA SER A 984 -4.63 15.59 -14.04
C SER A 984 -3.38 16.47 -14.11
N GLY A 985 -2.23 15.92 -14.53
CA GLY A 985 -0.93 16.60 -14.51
C GLY A 985 -0.88 17.92 -15.29
N TRP A 986 -1.64 18.07 -16.39
CA TRP A 986 -1.73 19.35 -17.10
C TRP A 986 -2.61 20.38 -16.37
N LYS A 987 -3.68 19.93 -15.68
CA LYS A 987 -4.51 20.81 -14.83
C LYS A 987 -3.68 21.33 -13.66
N GLU A 988 -2.87 20.47 -13.03
CA GLU A 988 -1.94 20.84 -11.97
C GLU A 988 -0.83 21.79 -12.47
N PHE A 989 -0.18 21.47 -13.59
CA PHE A 989 0.84 22.33 -14.21
C PHE A 989 0.32 23.75 -14.44
N LEU A 990 -0.93 23.90 -14.93
CA LEU A 990 -1.58 25.20 -15.08
C LEU A 990 -1.79 25.92 -13.74
N LYS A 991 -2.35 25.24 -12.72
CA LYS A 991 -2.51 25.81 -11.37
C LYS A 991 -1.20 26.35 -10.80
N ILE A 992 -0.13 25.55 -10.89
CA ILE A 992 1.20 25.92 -10.40
C ILE A 992 1.77 27.07 -11.22
N SER A 993 1.59 27.08 -12.54
CA SER A 993 2.02 28.21 -13.38
C SER A 993 1.38 29.54 -12.95
N ASN A 994 0.09 29.54 -12.57
CA ASN A 994 -0.57 30.74 -12.06
C ASN A 994 0.06 31.25 -10.75
N VAL A 995 0.47 30.36 -9.84
CA VAL A 995 1.21 30.72 -8.62
C VAL A 995 2.60 31.30 -8.97
N VAL A 996 3.34 30.70 -9.91
CA VAL A 996 4.64 31.22 -10.40
C VAL A 996 4.48 32.59 -11.06
N HIS A 997 3.35 32.85 -11.72
CA HIS A 997 3.03 34.14 -12.33
C HIS A 997 2.70 35.22 -11.29
N GLU A 998 1.76 34.94 -10.38
CA GLU A 998 1.30 35.91 -9.39
C GLU A 998 2.37 36.23 -8.32
N SER A 999 3.22 35.26 -7.98
CA SER A 999 4.42 35.46 -7.15
C SER A 999 5.55 36.23 -7.87
N ARG A 1000 5.40 36.53 -9.16
CA ARG A 1000 6.40 37.20 -10.02
C ARG A 1000 7.73 36.45 -10.08
N ALA A 1001 7.69 35.13 -10.19
CA ALA A 1001 8.86 34.30 -10.52
C ALA A 1001 9.05 34.15 -12.04
N LEU A 1002 7.97 34.07 -12.83
CA LEU A 1002 7.98 34.03 -14.30
C LEU A 1002 6.77 34.80 -14.86
N ASP A 1003 6.94 35.63 -15.88
CA ASP A 1003 5.81 36.04 -16.72
C ASP A 1003 5.59 35.01 -17.83
N ILE A 1004 4.48 34.27 -17.74
CA ILE A 1004 4.10 33.24 -18.71
C ILE A 1004 3.90 33.84 -20.11
N ASN A 1005 3.43 35.09 -20.20
CA ASN A 1005 3.04 35.71 -21.47
C ASN A 1005 4.25 36.16 -22.30
N THR A 1006 5.31 36.63 -21.63
CA THR A 1006 6.56 37.06 -22.26
C THR A 1006 7.70 36.03 -22.13
N GLN A 1007 7.48 34.94 -21.39
CA GLN A 1007 8.48 33.93 -21.00
C GLN A 1007 9.66 34.52 -20.21
N VAL A 1008 9.53 35.74 -19.69
CA VAL A 1008 10.58 36.43 -18.92
C VAL A 1008 10.65 35.86 -17.51
N ILE A 1009 11.78 35.20 -17.21
CA ILE A 1009 12.11 34.77 -15.85
C ILE A 1009 12.56 35.99 -15.03
N PHE A 1010 11.95 36.18 -13.87
CA PHE A 1010 12.37 37.19 -12.89
C PHE A 1010 13.46 36.61 -11.97
N PRO A 1011 14.25 37.43 -11.27
CA PRO A 1011 15.34 36.91 -10.44
C PRO A 1011 14.89 35.94 -9.32
N LEU A 1012 13.66 36.08 -8.81
CA LEU A 1012 13.06 35.06 -7.91
C LEU A 1012 12.93 33.70 -8.61
N GLY A 1013 12.46 33.69 -9.86
CA GLY A 1013 12.40 32.49 -10.69
C GLY A 1013 13.79 31.95 -11.04
N GLU A 1014 14.78 32.81 -11.31
CA GLU A 1014 16.16 32.35 -11.57
C GLU A 1014 16.74 31.62 -10.35
N THR A 1015 16.52 32.15 -9.15
CA THR A 1015 16.91 31.47 -7.89
C THR A 1015 16.13 30.17 -7.70
N ALA A 1016 14.81 30.17 -7.92
CA ALA A 1016 13.93 29.01 -7.75
C ALA A 1016 14.17 27.88 -8.78
N ALA A 1017 14.57 28.21 -10.01
CA ALA A 1017 14.92 27.22 -11.04
C ALA A 1017 16.27 26.53 -10.78
N ALA A 1018 17.15 27.18 -10.01
CA ALA A 1018 18.51 26.73 -9.74
C ALA A 1018 18.68 25.99 -8.40
N ILE A 1019 17.78 26.20 -7.44
CA ILE A 1019 17.80 25.53 -6.13
C ILE A 1019 17.11 24.15 -6.19
N ARG A 1020 17.55 23.23 -5.33
CA ARG A 1020 16.97 21.90 -5.14
C ARG A 1020 16.41 21.77 -3.73
N GLY A 1021 15.13 21.43 -3.64
CA GLY A 1021 14.41 21.16 -2.40
C GLY A 1021 12.98 20.69 -2.69
N GLU A 1022 12.18 20.53 -1.64
CA GLU A 1022 10.79 20.03 -1.73
C GLU A 1022 9.79 21.13 -2.15
N ASN A 1023 10.12 22.41 -1.94
CA ASN A 1023 9.41 23.56 -2.48
C ASN A 1023 10.42 24.64 -2.90
N GLU A 1024 10.74 24.69 -4.19
CA GLU A 1024 11.83 25.52 -4.72
C GLU A 1024 11.49 27.02 -4.68
N LEU A 1025 10.21 27.37 -4.84
CA LEU A 1025 9.72 28.75 -4.76
C LEU A 1025 9.80 29.31 -3.33
N TRP A 1026 9.34 28.54 -2.33
CA TRP A 1026 9.43 28.93 -0.92
C TRP A 1026 10.88 29.13 -0.49
N LEU A 1027 11.77 28.19 -0.84
CA LEU A 1027 13.20 28.31 -0.54
C LEU A 1027 13.84 29.55 -1.19
N ALA A 1028 13.49 29.85 -2.45
CA ALA A 1028 13.97 31.06 -3.11
C ALA A 1028 13.44 32.35 -2.46
N MET A 1029 12.18 32.38 -2.02
CA MET A 1029 11.61 33.52 -1.27
C MET A 1029 12.34 33.74 0.06
N VAL A 1030 12.62 32.68 0.82
CA VAL A 1030 13.36 32.75 2.09
C VAL A 1030 14.79 33.25 1.86
N LEU A 1031 15.53 32.61 0.94
CA LEU A 1031 16.97 32.89 0.73
C LEU A 1031 17.25 34.26 0.10
N ARG A 1032 16.27 34.84 -0.61
CA ARG A 1032 16.35 36.22 -1.14
C ARG A 1032 15.91 37.27 -0.13
N SER A 1033 15.45 36.88 1.06
CA SER A 1033 15.02 37.80 2.10
C SER A 1033 16.20 38.49 2.77
N ARG A 1034 16.19 39.84 2.77
CA ARG A 1034 17.21 40.67 3.43
C ARG A 1034 17.30 40.45 4.94
N ILE A 1035 16.29 39.82 5.54
CA ILE A 1035 16.23 39.45 6.95
C ILE A 1035 17.38 38.49 7.34
N LEU A 1036 17.92 37.71 6.39
CA LEU A 1036 19.00 36.76 6.64
C LEU A 1036 20.40 37.40 6.71
N LEU A 1037 20.56 38.67 6.32
CA LEU A 1037 21.88 39.30 6.17
C LEU A 1037 22.60 39.55 7.51
N ASP A 1038 21.84 39.89 8.56
CA ASP A 1038 22.37 40.19 9.90
C ASP A 1038 22.68 38.92 10.73
N LEU A 1039 22.38 37.73 10.20
CA LEU A 1039 22.57 36.46 10.91
C LEU A 1039 24.03 35.99 10.86
N LYS A 1040 24.56 35.57 12.02
CA LYS A 1040 25.84 34.86 12.10
C LYS A 1040 25.74 33.50 11.40
N PRO A 1041 26.84 32.91 10.92
CA PRO A 1041 26.83 31.61 10.20
C PRO A 1041 26.04 30.49 10.90
N GLY A 1042 26.15 30.34 12.23
CA GLY A 1042 25.37 29.33 12.97
C GLY A 1042 23.88 29.64 13.12
N GLN A 1043 23.52 30.93 13.19
CA GLN A 1043 22.12 31.38 13.20
C GLN A 1043 21.47 31.21 11.82
N LEU A 1044 22.24 31.45 10.75
CA LEU A 1044 21.83 31.15 9.38
C LEU A 1044 21.61 29.64 9.20
N ALA A 1045 22.50 28.79 9.72
CA ALA A 1045 22.31 27.34 9.69
C ALA A 1045 21.02 26.91 10.42
N ALA A 1046 20.74 27.50 11.60
CA ALA A 1046 19.52 27.25 12.36
C ALA A 1046 18.25 27.63 11.58
N VAL A 1047 18.23 28.82 10.95
CA VAL A 1047 17.10 29.23 10.10
C VAL A 1047 16.97 28.33 8.87
N CYS A 1048 18.06 27.97 8.17
CA CYS A 1048 18.01 27.04 7.05
C CYS A 1048 17.46 25.66 7.46
N ALA A 1049 17.83 25.15 8.65
CA ALA A 1049 17.32 23.89 9.18
C ALA A 1049 15.80 23.90 9.41
N SER A 1050 15.25 25.03 9.86
CA SER A 1050 13.80 25.17 10.05
C SER A 1050 12.98 24.98 8.77
N VAL A 1051 13.59 25.11 7.59
CA VAL A 1051 12.95 24.99 6.27
C VAL A 1051 13.21 23.62 5.60
N VAL A 1052 13.98 22.72 6.24
CA VAL A 1052 14.28 21.36 5.73
C VAL A 1052 14.02 20.24 6.76
N SER A 1053 13.26 20.55 7.80
CA SER A 1053 12.80 19.63 8.85
C SER A 1053 11.68 18.69 8.41
N GLU A 1054 11.18 18.81 7.17
CA GLU A 1054 10.01 18.05 6.70
C GLU A 1054 10.22 16.52 6.78
N GLY A 1055 9.19 15.81 7.27
CA GLY A 1055 9.24 14.36 7.47
C GLY A 1055 10.11 13.87 8.65
N ILE A 1056 10.78 14.76 9.39
CA ILE A 1056 11.51 14.42 10.62
C ILE A 1056 10.51 14.24 11.77
N LYS A 1057 10.70 13.20 12.59
CA LYS A 1057 9.76 12.82 13.65
C LYS A 1057 10.44 12.82 15.02
N VAL A 1058 9.99 13.69 15.91
CA VAL A 1058 10.43 13.72 17.32
C VAL A 1058 9.92 12.46 18.02
N ARG A 1059 10.72 11.87 18.92
CA ARG A 1059 10.22 10.82 19.82
C ARG A 1059 9.37 11.51 20.89
N ALA A 1060 8.06 11.27 20.86
CA ALA A 1060 7.20 11.59 22.01
C ALA A 1060 7.78 10.92 23.27
N TRP A 1061 7.98 11.75 24.30
CA TRP A 1061 8.60 11.44 25.58
C TRP A 1061 7.83 12.17 26.68
N GLU A 1062 7.90 11.68 27.92
CA GLU A 1062 7.01 12.13 29.01
C GLU A 1062 7.32 13.56 29.53
N ASN A 1063 8.46 14.12 29.14
CA ASN A 1063 8.80 15.54 29.27
C ASN A 1063 9.12 16.10 27.87
N ASN A 1064 8.45 17.17 27.46
CA ASN A 1064 8.76 17.92 26.22
C ASN A 1064 10.01 18.82 26.33
N ASN A 1065 10.72 18.78 27.46
CA ASN A 1065 11.87 19.65 27.74
C ASN A 1065 13.18 19.07 27.19
N TYR A 1066 13.38 19.18 25.88
CA TYR A 1066 14.67 18.96 25.22
C TYR A 1066 14.95 20.19 24.33
N ILE A 1067 15.64 21.22 24.83
CA ILE A 1067 17.12 21.29 24.92
C ILE A 1067 17.70 21.13 23.50
N TYR A 1068 17.80 22.17 22.67
CA TYR A 1068 18.40 23.48 22.92
C TYR A 1068 17.49 24.64 22.43
N GLU A 1069 17.42 25.74 23.16
CA GLU A 1069 16.66 26.92 22.72
C GLU A 1069 17.41 27.70 21.61
N PRO A 1070 16.76 28.01 20.47
CA PRO A 1070 17.35 28.88 19.45
C PRO A 1070 17.50 30.31 19.98
N SER A 1071 18.52 31.03 19.52
CA SER A 1071 18.73 32.41 19.95
C SER A 1071 17.57 33.33 19.52
N SER A 1072 17.34 34.39 20.28
CA SER A 1072 16.24 35.33 20.03
C SER A 1072 16.27 35.96 18.62
N ALA A 1073 17.45 36.07 18.00
CA ALA A 1073 17.60 36.45 16.59
C ALA A 1073 16.94 35.43 15.66
N VAL A 1074 17.22 34.13 15.83
CA VAL A 1074 16.63 33.03 15.05
C VAL A 1074 15.12 32.98 15.23
N ILE A 1075 14.62 33.10 16.47
CA ILE A 1075 13.18 33.16 16.77
C ILE A 1075 12.51 34.33 16.05
N ASN A 1076 13.09 35.53 16.12
CA ASN A 1076 12.55 36.72 15.46
C ASN A 1076 12.49 36.55 13.94
N VAL A 1077 13.51 35.97 13.31
CA VAL A 1077 13.50 35.68 11.87
C VAL A 1077 12.43 34.65 11.51
N ILE A 1078 12.33 33.54 12.24
CA ILE A 1078 11.31 32.51 11.98
C ILE A 1078 9.89 33.07 12.10
N ASN A 1079 9.62 33.96 13.07
CA ASN A 1079 8.33 34.61 13.21
C ASN A 1079 7.96 35.47 11.98
N ILE A 1080 8.90 36.21 11.40
CA ILE A 1080 8.65 37.01 10.18
C ILE A 1080 8.51 36.10 8.95
N LEU A 1081 9.32 35.03 8.87
CA LEU A 1081 9.16 34.02 7.81
C LEU A 1081 7.80 33.31 7.88
N ASN A 1082 7.24 33.11 9.08
CA ASN A 1082 5.91 32.51 9.23
C ASN A 1082 4.79 33.38 8.60
N GLU A 1083 4.90 34.71 8.67
CA GLU A 1083 3.99 35.62 7.96
C GLU A 1083 4.11 35.47 6.43
N GLN A 1084 5.35 35.44 5.92
CA GLN A 1084 5.61 35.23 4.49
C GLN A 1084 5.10 33.87 4.01
N ARG A 1085 5.27 32.81 4.82
CA ARG A 1085 4.70 31.48 4.59
C ARG A 1085 3.18 31.56 4.49
N SER A 1086 2.51 32.17 5.47
CA SER A 1086 1.05 32.28 5.48
C SER A 1086 0.51 33.02 4.24
N ASN A 1087 1.27 33.98 3.69
CA ASN A 1087 0.89 34.67 2.45
C ASN A 1087 1.10 33.79 1.21
N LEU A 1088 2.17 32.99 1.14
CA LEU A 1088 2.38 32.02 0.07
C LEU A 1088 1.32 30.90 0.10
N SER A 1089 1.00 30.35 1.28
CA SER A 1089 -0.03 29.31 1.41
C SER A 1089 -1.42 29.78 0.97
N LYS A 1090 -1.82 31.03 1.29
CA LYS A 1090 -3.06 31.63 0.76
C LYS A 1090 -3.05 31.79 -0.76
N LEU A 1091 -1.89 32.10 -1.36
CA LEU A 1091 -1.74 32.18 -2.81
C LEU A 1091 -1.85 30.79 -3.46
N GLN A 1092 -1.33 29.75 -2.81
CA GLN A 1092 -1.47 28.37 -3.26
C GLN A 1092 -2.92 27.88 -3.17
N GLU A 1093 -3.58 28.12 -2.03
CA GLU A 1093 -5.00 27.83 -1.78
C GLU A 1093 -5.91 28.49 -2.84
N LYS A 1094 -5.69 29.78 -3.13
CA LYS A 1094 -6.39 30.54 -4.19
C LYS A 1094 -6.37 29.85 -5.56
N HIS A 1095 -5.29 29.14 -5.90
CA HIS A 1095 -5.13 28.41 -7.17
C HIS A 1095 -5.31 26.88 -7.01
N GLY A 1096 -5.67 26.40 -5.82
CA GLY A 1096 -5.88 24.98 -5.51
C GLY A 1096 -4.60 24.13 -5.64
N VAL A 1097 -3.46 24.64 -5.17
CA VAL A 1097 -2.15 23.95 -5.16
C VAL A 1097 -1.81 23.50 -3.74
N GLU A 1098 -1.43 22.23 -3.55
CA GLU A 1098 -1.15 21.64 -2.23
C GLU A 1098 0.33 21.23 -2.09
N ILE A 1099 1.24 22.19 -2.19
CA ILE A 1099 2.68 21.98 -1.96
C ILE A 1099 3.06 22.54 -0.59
N THR A 1100 3.71 21.73 0.25
CA THR A 1100 4.08 22.10 1.62
C THR A 1100 5.06 23.28 1.67
N CYS A 1101 4.90 24.13 2.69
CA CYS A 1101 5.85 25.20 3.02
C CYS A 1101 6.46 24.92 4.38
N CYS A 1102 7.53 24.13 4.41
CA CYS A 1102 8.19 23.73 5.65
C CYS A 1102 8.70 24.97 6.44
N LEU A 1103 8.35 25.03 7.73
CA LEU A 1103 8.88 26.01 8.68
C LEU A 1103 8.63 25.50 10.11
N ASP A 1104 9.65 24.87 10.72
CA ASP A 1104 9.58 24.32 12.08
C ASP A 1104 10.75 24.81 12.95
N SER A 1105 10.44 25.53 14.02
CA SER A 1105 11.43 26.07 14.95
C SER A 1105 12.05 25.02 15.87
N GLN A 1106 11.40 23.87 16.09
CA GLN A 1106 11.77 22.89 17.13
C GLN A 1106 13.25 22.47 17.09
N PHE A 1107 13.81 22.27 15.90
CA PHE A 1107 15.19 21.79 15.73
C PHE A 1107 16.23 22.91 15.59
N SER A 1108 15.81 24.18 15.55
CA SER A 1108 16.67 25.31 15.18
C SER A 1108 17.81 25.51 16.20
N GLY A 1109 17.51 25.43 17.50
CA GLY A 1109 18.51 25.61 18.55
C GLY A 1109 19.53 24.47 18.62
N MET A 1110 19.13 23.23 18.30
CA MET A 1110 20.06 22.09 18.19
C MET A 1110 21.09 22.33 17.07
N VAL A 1111 20.64 22.87 15.95
CA VAL A 1111 21.49 23.20 14.80
C VAL A 1111 22.38 24.40 15.10
N GLU A 1112 21.89 25.41 15.83
CA GLU A 1112 22.71 26.51 16.34
C GLU A 1112 23.80 26.01 17.29
N ALA A 1113 23.49 25.05 18.18
CA ALA A 1113 24.45 24.42 19.09
C ALA A 1113 25.49 23.56 18.34
N TRP A 1114 25.09 22.82 17.30
CA TRP A 1114 26.05 22.12 16.43
C TRP A 1114 26.95 23.12 15.69
N ALA A 1115 26.42 24.23 15.20
CA ALA A 1115 27.22 25.29 14.58
C ALA A 1115 28.12 26.04 15.59
N ALA A 1116 27.77 26.03 16.89
CA ALA A 1116 28.61 26.58 17.96
C ALA A 1116 29.77 25.65 18.37
N GLY A 1117 29.79 24.40 17.90
CA GLY A 1117 30.92 23.47 18.04
C GLY A 1117 30.75 22.34 19.06
N LEU A 1118 29.56 22.12 19.63
CA LEU A 1118 29.31 21.02 20.59
C LEU A 1118 29.64 19.64 19.96
N THR A 1119 30.16 18.71 20.76
CA THR A 1119 30.46 17.35 20.28
C THR A 1119 29.18 16.56 20.02
N TRP A 1120 29.29 15.50 19.19
CA TRP A 1120 28.15 14.62 18.90
C TRP A 1120 27.61 13.95 20.16
N LYS A 1121 28.49 13.59 21.10
CA LYS A 1121 28.12 12.96 22.37
C LYS A 1121 27.39 13.91 23.31
N GLU A 1122 27.87 15.15 23.47
CA GLU A 1122 27.15 16.17 24.26
C GLU A 1122 25.77 16.44 23.69
N MET A 1123 25.68 16.67 22.37
CA MET A 1123 24.41 16.92 21.68
C MET A 1123 23.43 15.75 21.79
N MET A 1124 23.91 14.49 21.78
CA MET A 1124 23.06 13.30 21.88
C MET A 1124 22.63 12.92 23.32
N MET A 1125 23.31 13.41 24.36
CA MET A 1125 22.93 13.14 25.76
C MET A 1125 21.54 13.68 26.09
N ASP A 1126 21.24 14.90 25.63
CA ASP A 1126 19.95 15.58 25.82
C ASP A 1126 19.06 15.51 24.56
N CYS A 1127 19.21 14.47 23.71
CA CYS A 1127 18.50 14.39 22.44
C CYS A 1127 17.33 13.39 22.41
N ALA A 1128 16.12 13.93 22.21
CA ALA A 1128 14.93 13.12 21.94
C ALA A 1128 14.86 12.53 20.51
N MET A 1129 15.77 12.86 19.58
CA MET A 1129 15.75 12.36 18.19
C MET A 1129 16.48 11.02 18.01
N ASP A 1130 16.15 10.28 16.95
CA ASP A 1130 17.01 9.19 16.47
C ASP A 1130 18.28 9.75 15.80
N ASP A 1131 19.43 9.12 16.06
CA ASP A 1131 20.77 9.50 15.60
C ASP A 1131 20.81 9.83 14.08
N GLY A 1132 20.20 8.95 13.28
CA GLY A 1132 20.11 9.03 11.82
C GLY A 1132 19.03 9.98 11.28
N ASP A 1133 18.13 10.50 12.12
CA ASP A 1133 17.24 11.61 11.77
C ASP A 1133 17.93 12.96 12.04
N LEU A 1134 18.64 13.10 13.16
CA LEU A 1134 19.44 14.30 13.43
C LEU A 1134 20.56 14.47 12.40
N ALA A 1135 21.27 13.39 12.05
CA ALA A 1135 22.25 13.42 10.97
C ALA A 1135 21.64 13.79 9.62
N ARG A 1136 20.36 13.43 9.35
CA ARG A 1136 19.66 13.82 8.11
C ARG A 1136 19.29 15.29 8.11
N LEU A 1137 18.88 15.85 9.25
CA LEU A 1137 18.67 17.29 9.40
C LEU A 1137 19.96 18.05 9.10
N LEU A 1138 21.04 17.73 9.83
CA LEU A 1138 22.33 18.40 9.67
C LEU A 1138 22.85 18.31 8.24
N ARG A 1139 22.74 17.14 7.60
CA ARG A 1139 23.13 16.96 6.19
C ARG A 1139 22.26 17.77 5.22
N ARG A 1140 20.92 17.74 5.34
CA ARG A 1140 20.01 18.61 4.53
C ARG A 1140 20.34 20.10 4.70
N THR A 1141 20.65 20.54 5.93
CA THR A 1141 21.07 21.91 6.21
C THR A 1141 22.40 22.24 5.53
N ILE A 1142 23.40 21.35 5.61
CA ILE A 1142 24.67 21.48 4.87
C ILE A 1142 24.43 21.54 3.36
N ASP A 1143 23.56 20.70 2.82
CA ASP A 1143 23.28 20.61 1.38
C ASP A 1143 22.57 21.86 0.84
N ILE A 1144 21.75 22.57 1.65
CA ILE A 1144 21.25 23.91 1.31
C ILE A 1144 22.33 24.98 1.46
N LEU A 1145 23.08 25.01 2.57
CA LEU A 1145 24.16 25.98 2.78
C LEU A 1145 25.25 25.89 1.69
N ALA A 1146 25.50 24.68 1.17
CA ALA A 1146 26.40 24.41 0.06
C ALA A 1146 25.79 24.71 -1.33
N GLN A 1147 24.48 24.94 -1.44
CA GLN A 1147 23.82 25.43 -2.64
C GLN A 1147 23.84 26.96 -2.72
N ILE A 1148 23.58 27.69 -1.62
CA ILE A 1148 23.45 29.17 -1.59
C ILE A 1148 24.56 29.90 -2.40
N PRO A 1149 25.87 29.58 -2.27
CA PRO A 1149 26.93 30.25 -3.03
C PRO A 1149 26.96 29.99 -4.54
N LYS A 1150 26.08 29.10 -5.05
CA LYS A 1150 25.95 28.72 -6.46
C LYS A 1150 24.68 29.29 -7.10
N LEU A 1151 23.77 29.86 -6.30
CA LEU A 1151 22.48 30.37 -6.78
C LEU A 1151 22.62 31.77 -7.41
N PRO A 1152 21.86 32.06 -8.48
CA PRO A 1152 21.80 33.40 -9.06
C PRO A 1152 21.04 34.37 -8.15
N ASP A 1153 21.47 35.63 -8.19
CA ASP A 1153 20.87 36.79 -7.50
C ASP A 1153 20.60 36.59 -5.99
N ILE A 1154 21.58 36.00 -5.30
CA ILE A 1154 21.70 35.98 -3.84
C ILE A 1154 22.79 36.98 -3.40
N ASP A 1155 22.58 37.65 -2.25
CA ASP A 1155 23.51 38.63 -1.70
C ASP A 1155 24.90 38.03 -1.35
N PRO A 1156 26.02 38.66 -1.74
CA PRO A 1156 27.37 38.16 -1.44
C PRO A 1156 27.68 37.94 0.05
N VAL A 1157 27.08 38.73 0.96
CA VAL A 1157 27.23 38.52 2.42
C VAL A 1157 26.58 37.21 2.82
N LEU A 1158 25.38 36.92 2.30
CA LEU A 1158 24.69 35.66 2.56
C LEU A 1158 25.42 34.46 1.96
N GLN A 1159 26.00 34.60 0.76
CA GLN A 1159 26.86 33.57 0.16
C GLN A 1159 28.11 33.28 1.02
N SER A 1160 28.76 34.32 1.54
CA SER A 1160 29.91 34.19 2.43
C SER A 1160 29.55 33.51 3.77
N ASN A 1161 28.46 33.97 4.41
CA ASN A 1161 27.97 33.39 5.66
C ASN A 1161 27.52 31.93 5.46
N ALA A 1162 26.85 31.59 4.35
CA ALA A 1162 26.44 30.23 4.04
C ALA A 1162 27.62 29.29 3.78
N LYS A 1163 28.63 29.74 3.02
CA LYS A 1163 29.87 28.98 2.81
C LYS A 1163 30.60 28.71 4.13
N THR A 1164 30.67 29.72 4.99
CA THR A 1164 31.27 29.62 6.33
C THR A 1164 30.49 28.64 7.20
N ALA A 1165 29.16 28.77 7.25
CA ALA A 1165 28.27 27.89 7.98
C ALA A 1165 28.41 26.43 7.52
N SER A 1166 28.36 26.18 6.22
CA SER A 1166 28.57 24.85 5.62
C SER A 1166 29.88 24.22 6.10
N SER A 1167 30.98 24.98 6.12
CA SER A 1167 32.29 24.47 6.59
C SER A 1167 32.42 24.23 8.09
N ILE A 1168 31.58 24.86 8.93
CA ILE A 1168 31.54 24.64 10.39
C ILE A 1168 30.62 23.44 10.73
N MET A 1169 29.56 23.27 9.95
CA MET A 1169 28.57 22.20 10.10
C MET A 1169 29.11 20.83 9.66
N ASP A 1170 29.94 20.77 8.61
CA ASP A 1170 30.42 19.54 7.97
C ASP A 1170 31.66 18.96 8.69
N ARG A 1171 31.42 18.29 9.82
CA ARG A 1171 32.44 17.67 10.68
C ARG A 1171 32.00 16.30 11.21
N PRO A 1172 32.90 15.45 11.75
CA PRO A 1172 32.53 14.12 12.23
C PRO A 1172 31.43 14.12 13.29
N PRO A 1173 30.50 13.14 13.29
CA PRO A 1173 30.41 12.01 12.35
C PRO A 1173 29.69 12.35 11.04
N ILE A 1174 29.28 13.61 10.79
CA ILE A 1174 28.43 14.01 9.65
C ILE A 1174 29.20 14.06 8.32
N SER A 1175 30.43 14.58 8.33
CA SER A 1175 31.28 14.63 7.13
C SER A 1175 31.65 13.23 6.61
N GLU A 1176 31.84 12.28 7.53
CA GLU A 1176 32.14 10.86 7.27
C GLU A 1176 30.96 10.11 6.64
N LEU A 1177 29.75 10.68 6.61
CA LEU A 1177 28.59 10.07 5.95
C LEU A 1177 28.62 10.23 4.42
N THR A 1178 29.59 10.96 3.86
CA THR A 1178 29.62 11.33 2.44
C THR A 1178 30.17 10.23 1.50
N GLY A 1179 30.85 9.18 1.99
CA GLY A 1179 31.17 7.98 1.18
C GLY A 1179 32.33 7.11 1.65
#